data_AF-A0A670Y7H7-F1
#
_entry.id   AF-A0A670Y7H7-F1
#
_cell.length_a   1.000
_cell.length_b   1.000
_cell.length_c   1.000
_cell.angle_alpha   90.00
_cell.angle_beta   90.00
_cell.angle_gamma   90.00
#
_symmetry.space_group_name_H-M   'P 1'
#
loop_
_entity.id
_entity.type
_entity.pdbx_description
1 polymer ?
#
loop_
_entity_poly.entity_id
_entity_poly.type
_entity_poly.pdbx_seq_one_letter_code
_entity_poly.pdbx_strand_id
1 'polypeptide(L)'
;LPWRRVSSSWLSAGQRRYSIAEETERGAPVGNLAQDLGIDAARLPFRRFRMITSSSKQYFNLNASTGALSVNEPVDREEVCAQEPTCSLNYELVLETPLELYKLQFKILDVNDHTPTFLLEEYHVNVAEFLAPGVRFTLPVAQDLDEGINSVQSYSLSPNQHFRLEMQTRGDGSRYPELVLEKPLDREQQATHRLTITAKDGGNPQRSGDAQVVVTVLDTNDNAPTFEHSVYRASVLENSPRGTLVTRVQATDLDYGQNGEVFYSFSNSTSPELQKMFSINPQSGEIKVSGALNVQKPLLEMFIEARDKGVFGMSSVAKLLVEITDVNNNAPEITLTSLSSPIPEDSLLGTVVALLSITDEDPGENGKIICKIPVDIPFQLKSSFDNYYSLITSGHLDRERVSEYNITVTASDLGSPPIATQKTLWVQIADVNDNPPKFLNQMREIYIAENNKPGASVFQMSASDPDLQENGRVSYFLRDLDIQGSSLSRYLAIDADNGIIYAKDTFDFEQLQTFHFQVEAKDNGFPILTATFIVSVTIVDQNDNAPVILYPDVRNASVAIEIVPRLANANYLVTKVVAHDPDSGQNAWLSYHLLHSSDTSLFQVLPNSGELRTSRSMRSSDPIKHKVVILVTDSGDPSLSSTVTLGILLADTLPQALPDFDDSLETHGQQLSSLNFYLIIALGCLSLVFFGFIIFLFAVRLFHCRTNPSCNCCCPTDEYEKYRYNVRMLPSSNFTPEMVEIAGMGKLTHTYLYRAALGVGTSNNNLMSNRDAGNLSKGAGLLQVPASCIQPKPPNPDWRYSASLRAGIQGAVHMEETGGLRVGSGGPEQQWPTVSSATTEPEAGEVSPPVGAGVNSNSWTFKYGPGNSKQPGPSELPDKFIIPGSPAIISIRQDPPNSQTDKSDFITFGKKEETKKKKKKKKGNKAQDKKEKINSTADNNDQ
;
A
#
# COMPACT_ATOMS: atom_id res chain seq x y z
N LEU A 1 30.31 -21.07 -118.77
CA LEU A 1 29.47 -22.13 -119.40
C LEU A 1 28.21 -21.49 -120.01
N PRO A 2 27.52 -22.14 -120.95
CA PRO A 2 27.32 -21.64 -122.31
C PRO A 2 26.57 -20.30 -122.43
N TRP A 3 26.94 -19.53 -123.45
CA TRP A 3 26.32 -18.26 -123.82
C TRP A 3 24.81 -18.40 -124.07
N ARG A 4 23.98 -17.79 -123.22
CA ARG A 4 22.55 -17.59 -123.52
C ARG A 4 22.41 -16.48 -124.56
N ARG A 5 22.20 -16.85 -125.83
CA ARG A 5 21.56 -15.96 -126.81
C ARG A 5 20.18 -15.57 -126.28
N VAL A 6 20.03 -14.32 -125.83
CA VAL A 6 18.70 -13.71 -125.68
C VAL A 6 18.19 -13.36 -127.07
N SER A 7 16.91 -13.64 -127.32
CA SER A 7 16.29 -13.40 -128.63
C SER A 7 16.22 -11.91 -128.96
N SER A 8 16.58 -11.56 -130.20
CA SER A 8 16.36 -10.22 -130.74
C SER A 8 14.86 -10.00 -131.01
N SER A 9 14.11 -9.59 -129.99
CA SER A 9 12.82 -8.92 -130.19
C SER A 9 13.06 -7.58 -130.90
N TRP A 10 12.07 -7.15 -131.68
CA TRP A 10 12.19 -6.06 -132.66
C TRP A 10 12.63 -4.73 -132.03
N LEU A 11 13.91 -4.40 -132.16
CA LEU A 11 14.50 -3.12 -131.74
C LEU A 11 14.47 -2.10 -132.89
N SER A 12 14.35 -0.83 -132.51
CA SER A 12 14.47 0.31 -133.43
C SER A 12 15.85 0.35 -134.07
N ALA A 13 15.92 0.69 -135.35
CA ALA A 13 17.06 0.40 -136.23
C ALA A 13 18.39 1.13 -135.92
N GLY A 14 18.45 1.98 -134.89
CA GLY A 14 19.60 2.85 -134.59
C GLY A 14 20.27 2.67 -133.21
N GLN A 15 19.75 1.79 -132.34
CA GLN A 15 20.36 1.55 -131.00
C GLN A 15 20.95 0.14 -130.88
N ARG A 16 22.02 0.01 -130.09
CA ARG A 16 22.56 -1.27 -129.59
C ARG A 16 22.71 -1.21 -128.08
N ARG A 17 22.52 -2.36 -127.44
CA ARG A 17 22.60 -2.53 -125.98
C ARG A 17 23.57 -3.63 -125.64
N TYR A 18 24.48 -3.32 -124.74
CA TYR A 18 25.40 -4.27 -124.10
C TYR A 18 25.13 -4.28 -122.61
N SER A 19 25.47 -5.39 -121.94
CA SER A 19 25.37 -5.54 -120.50
C SER A 19 26.65 -6.15 -119.97
N ILE A 20 27.27 -5.51 -118.98
CA ILE A 20 28.53 -5.93 -118.37
C ILE A 20 28.45 -5.74 -116.87
N ALA A 21 29.09 -6.63 -116.11
CA ALA A 21 29.27 -6.43 -114.69
C ALA A 21 30.18 -5.23 -114.42
N GLU A 22 30.00 -4.56 -113.30
CA GLU A 22 31.02 -3.68 -112.75
C GLU A 22 32.29 -4.44 -112.35
N GLU A 23 33.35 -3.70 -112.00
CA GLU A 23 34.68 -4.20 -111.63
C GLU A 23 35.28 -5.29 -112.56
N THR A 24 34.80 -5.34 -113.80
CA THR A 24 35.30 -6.27 -114.80
C THR A 24 36.70 -5.85 -115.26
N GLU A 25 37.66 -6.78 -115.22
CA GLU A 25 39.07 -6.53 -115.50
C GLU A 25 39.34 -5.77 -116.82
N ARG A 26 40.35 -4.88 -116.78
CA ARG A 26 40.85 -4.14 -117.96
C ARG A 26 41.21 -5.09 -119.10
N GLY A 27 40.61 -4.88 -120.27
CA GLY A 27 40.80 -5.70 -121.47
C GLY A 27 39.76 -6.81 -121.68
N ALA A 28 38.86 -7.06 -120.72
CA ALA A 28 37.80 -8.06 -120.87
C ALA A 28 36.88 -7.77 -122.07
N PRO A 29 36.45 -8.80 -122.84
CA PRO A 29 35.63 -8.61 -124.04
C PRO A 29 34.15 -8.38 -123.70
N VAL A 30 33.60 -7.26 -124.16
CA VAL A 30 32.19 -6.87 -123.94
C VAL A 30 31.26 -7.41 -125.04
N GLY A 31 31.78 -7.54 -126.27
CA GLY A 31 31.01 -7.98 -127.45
C GLY A 31 31.77 -7.74 -128.76
N ASN A 32 31.14 -8.04 -129.90
CA ASN A 32 31.69 -7.70 -131.22
C ASN A 32 30.69 -6.86 -132.02
N LEU A 33 30.91 -5.55 -132.01
CA LEU A 33 30.06 -4.54 -132.62
C LEU A 33 30.01 -4.63 -134.15
N ALA A 34 31.05 -5.14 -134.80
CA ALA A 34 30.99 -5.43 -136.24
C ALA A 34 30.00 -6.56 -136.55
N GLN A 35 30.06 -7.64 -135.75
CA GLN A 35 29.14 -8.77 -135.86
C GLN A 35 27.69 -8.37 -135.55
N ASP A 36 27.47 -7.56 -134.51
CA ASP A 36 26.14 -7.09 -134.08
C ASP A 36 25.52 -6.01 -135.00
N LEU A 37 26.34 -5.42 -135.88
CA LEU A 37 25.91 -4.53 -136.97
C LEU A 37 25.88 -5.23 -138.34
N GLY A 38 26.29 -6.50 -138.43
CA GLY A 38 26.33 -7.26 -139.68
C GLY A 38 27.39 -6.78 -140.69
N ILE A 39 28.45 -6.10 -140.21
CA ILE A 39 29.50 -5.53 -141.05
C ILE A 39 30.61 -6.57 -141.26
N ASP A 40 30.84 -6.94 -142.52
CA ASP A 40 31.90 -7.84 -142.95
C ASP A 40 33.30 -7.39 -142.46
N ALA A 41 34.05 -8.31 -141.85
CA ALA A 41 35.35 -8.06 -141.24
C ALA A 41 36.36 -7.43 -142.20
N ALA A 42 36.33 -7.80 -143.49
CA ALA A 42 37.21 -7.24 -144.52
C ALA A 42 36.96 -5.73 -144.78
N ARG A 43 35.82 -5.19 -144.38
CA ARG A 43 35.43 -3.78 -144.60
C ARG A 43 35.73 -2.86 -143.42
N LEU A 44 36.05 -3.42 -142.24
CA LEU A 44 36.16 -2.65 -140.99
C LEU A 44 37.24 -1.55 -141.02
N PRO A 45 38.48 -1.79 -141.50
CA PRO A 45 39.53 -0.76 -141.49
C PRO A 45 39.19 0.48 -142.33
N PHE A 46 38.37 0.31 -143.38
CA PHE A 46 37.98 1.38 -144.31
C PHE A 46 36.79 2.22 -143.81
N ARG A 47 36.10 1.79 -142.75
CA ARG A 47 34.88 2.41 -142.20
C ARG A 47 35.13 3.42 -141.09
N ARG A 48 36.37 3.46 -140.55
CA ARG A 48 36.85 4.38 -139.50
C ARG A 48 35.89 4.53 -138.32
N PHE A 49 35.73 3.45 -137.57
CA PHE A 49 34.98 3.47 -136.32
C PHE A 49 35.56 4.51 -135.34
N ARG A 50 34.70 5.42 -134.89
CA ARG A 50 34.96 6.33 -133.77
C ARG A 50 33.86 6.15 -132.74
N MET A 51 34.24 5.89 -131.50
CA MET A 51 33.31 5.90 -130.36
C MET A 51 33.53 7.19 -129.57
N ILE A 52 32.44 7.87 -129.25
CA ILE A 52 32.42 9.16 -128.54
C ILE A 52 31.57 8.96 -127.28
N THR A 53 31.97 9.58 -126.17
CA THR A 53 31.19 9.63 -124.93
C THR A 53 31.07 11.08 -124.45
N SER A 54 30.03 11.36 -123.66
CA SER A 54 29.90 12.58 -122.88
C SER A 54 30.57 12.51 -121.50
N SER A 55 31.03 11.33 -121.07
CA SER A 55 31.78 11.15 -119.81
C SER A 55 33.24 11.58 -119.96
N SER A 56 33.84 12.09 -118.88
CA SER A 56 35.25 12.48 -118.83
C SER A 56 36.19 11.25 -118.81
N LYS A 57 35.82 10.20 -118.08
CA LYS A 57 36.43 8.87 -118.14
C LYS A 57 35.90 8.09 -119.36
N GLN A 58 36.77 7.37 -120.08
CA GLN A 58 36.37 6.47 -121.17
C GLN A 58 36.53 5.01 -120.74
N TYR A 59 35.42 4.40 -120.31
CA TYR A 59 35.40 3.04 -119.76
C TYR A 59 35.46 1.92 -120.81
N PHE A 60 35.03 2.17 -122.05
CA PHE A 60 35.02 1.16 -123.12
C PHE A 60 35.90 1.56 -124.31
N ASN A 61 36.63 0.58 -124.84
CA ASN A 61 37.45 0.70 -126.04
C ASN A 61 36.85 -0.15 -127.17
N LEU A 62 37.11 0.25 -128.42
CA LEU A 62 36.67 -0.44 -129.63
C LEU A 62 37.87 -0.64 -130.55
N ASN A 63 38.24 -1.89 -130.77
CA ASN A 63 39.27 -2.23 -131.74
C ASN A 63 38.72 -2.05 -133.17
N ALA A 64 39.05 -0.92 -133.79
CA ALA A 64 38.58 -0.54 -135.14
C ALA A 64 39.00 -1.52 -136.26
N SER A 65 39.93 -2.46 -136.01
CA SER A 65 40.33 -3.48 -136.98
C SER A 65 39.52 -4.79 -136.88
N THR A 66 38.91 -5.08 -135.73
CA THR A 66 38.20 -6.37 -135.47
C THR A 66 36.74 -6.18 -135.05
N GLY A 67 36.32 -4.96 -134.73
CA GLY A 67 34.99 -4.66 -134.19
C GLY A 67 34.79 -5.12 -132.74
N ALA A 68 35.83 -5.64 -132.08
CA ALA A 68 35.74 -6.10 -130.70
C ALA A 68 35.65 -4.91 -129.73
N LEU A 69 34.66 -4.96 -128.85
CA LEU A 69 34.51 -4.08 -127.69
C LEU A 69 35.24 -4.70 -126.49
N SER A 70 36.05 -3.92 -125.79
CA SER A 70 36.72 -4.35 -124.57
C SER A 70 36.64 -3.28 -123.47
N VAL A 71 36.67 -3.71 -122.21
CA VAL A 71 36.84 -2.79 -121.07
C VAL A 71 38.17 -2.07 -121.21
N ASN A 72 38.15 -0.74 -121.11
CA ASN A 72 39.34 0.11 -121.09
C ASN A 72 39.81 0.33 -119.65
N GLU A 73 38.88 0.65 -118.76
CA GLU A 73 39.06 0.84 -117.32
C GLU A 73 37.84 0.20 -116.64
N PRO A 74 37.97 -0.43 -115.46
CA PRO A 74 36.82 -0.96 -114.75
C PRO A 74 35.81 0.17 -114.48
N VAL A 75 34.54 -0.20 -114.42
CA VAL A 75 33.46 0.70 -114.01
C VAL A 75 33.10 0.30 -112.59
N ASP A 76 33.26 1.23 -111.68
CA ASP A 76 32.66 1.28 -110.34
C ASP A 76 31.23 1.84 -110.52
N ARG A 77 30.19 1.10 -110.11
CA ARG A 77 28.79 1.53 -110.31
C ARG A 77 28.41 2.59 -109.28
N GLU A 78 28.93 2.51 -108.06
CA GLU A 78 28.61 3.38 -106.93
C GLU A 78 29.14 4.81 -107.15
N GLU A 79 30.36 4.98 -107.67
CA GLU A 79 30.93 6.27 -108.08
C GLU A 79 30.14 6.92 -109.23
N VAL A 80 29.65 6.10 -110.17
CA VAL A 80 29.08 6.56 -111.44
C VAL A 80 27.56 6.78 -111.38
N CYS A 81 26.87 5.98 -110.58
CA CYS A 81 25.41 5.91 -110.53
C CYS A 81 24.83 5.90 -109.10
N ALA A 82 25.63 5.59 -108.07
CA ALA A 82 25.15 5.36 -106.71
C ALA A 82 23.95 4.37 -106.70
N GLN A 83 22.95 4.62 -105.85
CA GLN A 83 21.77 3.77 -105.68
C GLN A 83 20.65 4.06 -106.70
N GLU A 84 20.99 4.30 -107.97
CA GLU A 84 20.01 4.56 -109.05
C GLU A 84 19.63 3.27 -109.82
N PRO A 85 18.33 2.89 -109.90
CA PRO A 85 17.83 1.57 -110.35
C PRO A 85 18.13 1.17 -111.81
N THR A 86 18.79 2.03 -112.58
CA THR A 86 19.20 1.74 -113.96
C THR A 86 20.52 2.43 -114.34
N CYS A 87 21.63 2.02 -113.74
CA CYS A 87 22.95 2.46 -114.21
C CYS A 87 23.20 2.09 -115.68
N SER A 88 23.34 3.09 -116.57
CA SER A 88 23.69 2.86 -117.97
C SER A 88 24.49 4.00 -118.61
N LEU A 89 25.61 3.64 -119.21
CA LEU A 89 26.51 4.55 -119.92
C LEU A 89 26.16 4.61 -121.40
N ASN A 90 25.98 5.83 -121.93
CA ASN A 90 25.60 6.06 -123.32
C ASN A 90 26.79 6.58 -124.13
N TYR A 91 27.09 5.91 -125.23
CA TYR A 91 28.16 6.24 -126.17
C TYR A 91 27.57 6.40 -127.57
N GLU A 92 28.17 7.24 -128.40
CA GLU A 92 27.79 7.43 -129.80
C GLU A 92 28.89 6.87 -130.72
N LEU A 93 28.48 6.04 -131.68
CA LEU A 93 29.37 5.40 -132.65
C LEU A 93 29.20 6.05 -134.02
N VAL A 94 30.28 6.58 -134.56
CA VAL A 94 30.35 7.13 -135.91
C VAL A 94 31.14 6.19 -136.82
N LEU A 95 30.59 5.91 -138.01
CA LEU A 95 31.29 5.33 -139.16
C LEU A 95 31.28 6.39 -140.28
N GLU A 96 32.36 6.53 -141.05
CA GLU A 96 32.49 7.68 -141.98
C GLU A 96 32.03 7.39 -143.44
N THR A 97 31.93 6.11 -143.86
CA THR A 97 31.86 5.74 -145.28
C THR A 97 30.84 4.63 -145.62
N PRO A 98 29.60 4.96 -146.03
CA PRO A 98 28.91 6.23 -145.79
C PRO A 98 28.76 6.57 -144.30
N LEU A 99 28.40 7.83 -144.03
CA LEU A 99 28.24 8.35 -142.67
C LEU A 99 27.05 7.69 -141.96
N GLU A 100 27.32 6.92 -140.91
CA GLU A 100 26.33 6.22 -140.10
C GLU A 100 26.56 6.51 -138.62
N LEU A 101 25.48 6.75 -137.88
CA LEU A 101 25.50 7.03 -136.43
C LEU A 101 24.65 5.99 -135.69
N TYR A 102 25.26 5.30 -134.72
CA TYR A 102 24.57 4.36 -133.83
C TYR A 102 24.71 4.80 -132.37
N LYS A 103 23.63 4.71 -131.60
CA LYS A 103 23.69 4.90 -130.14
C LYS A 103 23.99 3.55 -129.47
N LEU A 104 25.05 3.49 -128.66
CA LEU A 104 25.40 2.35 -127.83
C LEU A 104 25.01 2.64 -126.39
N GLN A 105 24.28 1.75 -125.75
CA GLN A 105 23.95 1.84 -124.33
C GLN A 105 24.53 0.62 -123.61
N PHE A 106 25.50 0.85 -122.73
CA PHE A 106 26.08 -0.16 -121.86
C PHE A 106 25.32 -0.12 -120.53
N LYS A 107 24.46 -1.12 -120.26
CA LYS A 107 23.90 -1.30 -118.92
C LYS A 107 25.01 -1.89 -118.04
N ILE A 108 25.30 -1.22 -116.92
CA ILE A 108 26.14 -1.78 -115.88
C ILE A 108 25.27 -2.71 -115.03
N LEU A 109 25.79 -3.88 -114.71
CA LEU A 109 25.17 -4.87 -113.85
C LEU A 109 25.88 -4.87 -112.51
N ASP A 110 25.07 -4.67 -111.49
CA ASP A 110 25.41 -4.64 -110.07
C ASP A 110 26.08 -5.96 -109.61
N VAL A 111 27.13 -5.85 -108.78
CA VAL A 111 27.89 -6.97 -108.19
C VAL A 111 27.89 -6.86 -106.66
N ASN A 112 27.84 -8.01 -105.96
CA ASN A 112 27.84 -8.05 -104.49
C ASN A 112 29.26 -7.81 -103.93
N ASP A 113 29.70 -6.56 -103.98
CA ASP A 113 31.08 -6.10 -103.79
C ASP A 113 31.27 -5.26 -102.50
N HIS A 114 30.22 -4.56 -102.03
CA HIS A 114 30.14 -3.98 -100.69
C HIS A 114 29.59 -4.98 -99.64
N THR A 115 29.15 -4.49 -98.48
CA THR A 115 28.64 -5.30 -97.37
C THR A 115 27.61 -4.49 -96.59
N PRO A 116 26.56 -5.12 -96.02
CA PRO A 116 25.70 -4.44 -95.06
C PRO A 116 26.52 -3.92 -93.88
N THR A 117 26.42 -2.64 -93.55
CA THR A 117 27.15 -2.00 -92.44
C THR A 117 26.21 -1.20 -91.54
N PHE A 118 26.42 -1.27 -90.23
CA PHE A 118 25.74 -0.40 -89.26
C PHE A 118 26.61 0.84 -88.96
N LEU A 119 25.97 1.94 -88.58
CA LEU A 119 26.66 3.21 -88.29
C LEU A 119 27.44 3.19 -86.97
N LEU A 120 27.06 2.33 -86.02
CA LEU A 120 27.71 2.12 -84.73
C LEU A 120 27.86 0.62 -84.45
N GLU A 121 28.88 0.24 -83.70
CA GLU A 121 29.13 -1.15 -83.27
C GLU A 121 28.20 -1.60 -82.12
N GLU A 122 27.83 -0.68 -81.22
CA GLU A 122 26.85 -0.91 -80.14
C GLU A 122 25.73 0.14 -80.17
N TYR A 123 24.49 -0.30 -79.96
CA TYR A 123 23.30 0.54 -79.79
C TYR A 123 22.63 0.24 -78.45
N HIS A 124 22.46 1.27 -77.61
CA HIS A 124 21.81 1.14 -76.30
C HIS A 124 20.31 1.40 -76.39
N VAL A 125 19.52 0.52 -75.77
CA VAL A 125 18.07 0.67 -75.63
C VAL A 125 17.72 0.54 -74.14
N ASN A 126 17.04 1.53 -73.58
CA ASN A 126 16.61 1.50 -72.18
C ASN A 126 15.13 1.10 -72.13
N VAL A 127 14.80 0.04 -71.37
CA VAL A 127 13.46 -0.57 -71.34
C VAL A 127 13.06 -0.80 -69.88
N ALA A 128 11.98 -0.18 -69.41
CA ALA A 128 11.48 -0.42 -68.05
C ALA A 128 10.75 -1.77 -67.97
N GLU A 129 10.89 -2.50 -66.86
CA GLU A 129 10.38 -3.88 -66.79
C GLU A 129 8.85 -4.02 -66.75
N PHE A 130 8.15 -3.00 -66.20
CA PHE A 130 6.69 -2.97 -66.18
C PHE A 130 6.04 -2.92 -67.59
N LEU A 131 6.84 -2.75 -68.65
CA LEU A 131 6.35 -2.69 -70.02
C LEU A 131 5.83 -4.06 -70.48
N ALA A 132 4.55 -4.10 -70.81
CA ALA A 132 3.89 -5.31 -71.27
C ALA A 132 4.47 -5.83 -72.61
N PRO A 133 4.47 -7.17 -72.84
CA PRO A 133 4.78 -7.75 -74.14
C PRO A 133 3.98 -7.11 -75.29
N GLY A 134 4.64 -6.88 -76.43
CA GLY A 134 4.10 -6.19 -77.60
C GLY A 134 4.64 -4.76 -77.78
N VAL A 135 5.31 -4.18 -76.78
CA VAL A 135 6.02 -2.88 -76.94
C VAL A 135 7.17 -3.02 -77.95
N ARG A 136 7.37 -1.97 -78.75
CA ARG A 136 8.22 -1.95 -79.95
C ARG A 136 9.26 -0.84 -79.83
N PHE A 137 10.53 -1.14 -80.13
CA PHE A 137 11.63 -0.18 -80.14
C PHE A 137 12.25 -0.14 -81.54
N THR A 138 12.33 1.05 -82.14
CA THR A 138 12.92 1.22 -83.47
C THR A 138 14.41 0.96 -83.45
N LEU A 139 14.89 0.07 -84.32
CA LEU A 139 16.32 -0.20 -84.50
C LEU A 139 16.86 0.49 -85.76
N PRO A 140 18.17 0.79 -85.81
CA PRO A 140 18.82 1.34 -86.99
C PRO A 140 18.74 0.36 -88.17
N VAL A 141 18.68 0.93 -89.38
CA VAL A 141 18.94 0.17 -90.61
C VAL A 141 20.44 0.08 -90.87
N ALA A 142 20.89 -1.07 -91.36
CA ALA A 142 22.18 -1.17 -92.01
C ALA A 142 22.11 -0.49 -93.39
N GLN A 143 23.23 0.08 -93.81
CA GLN A 143 23.43 0.64 -95.13
C GLN A 143 24.27 -0.32 -95.97
N ASP A 144 23.93 -0.42 -97.25
CA ASP A 144 24.69 -1.12 -98.26
C ASP A 144 24.69 -0.25 -99.52
N LEU A 145 25.75 -0.30 -100.32
CA LEU A 145 25.87 0.56 -101.51
C LEU A 145 25.36 -0.16 -102.78
N ASP A 146 25.55 -1.48 -102.82
CA ASP A 146 25.01 -2.41 -103.81
C ASP A 146 23.47 -2.36 -103.88
N GLU A 147 22.90 -2.75 -105.02
CA GLU A 147 21.49 -2.53 -105.37
C GLU A 147 20.65 -3.82 -105.49
N GLY A 148 19.34 -3.65 -105.36
CA GLY A 148 18.36 -4.64 -105.81
C GLY A 148 18.30 -5.88 -104.93
N ILE A 149 19.05 -6.92 -105.31
CA ILE A 149 19.18 -8.17 -104.55
C ILE A 149 20.47 -8.20 -103.70
N ASN A 150 21.50 -7.46 -104.11
CA ASN A 150 22.76 -7.32 -103.38
C ASN A 150 22.65 -6.27 -102.25
N SER A 151 21.66 -5.36 -102.32
CA SER A 151 21.28 -4.54 -101.17
C SER A 151 20.69 -5.36 -100.01
N VAL A 152 20.62 -4.80 -98.80
CA VAL A 152 20.12 -5.48 -97.58
C VAL A 152 18.72 -6.08 -97.75
N GLN A 153 18.63 -7.41 -97.84
CA GLN A 153 17.37 -8.13 -98.03
C GLN A 153 16.67 -8.49 -96.72
N SER A 154 17.45 -8.81 -95.67
CA SER A 154 16.93 -9.35 -94.42
C SER A 154 17.74 -8.92 -93.20
N TYR A 155 17.07 -8.94 -92.05
CA TYR A 155 17.69 -8.76 -90.74
C TYR A 155 17.34 -9.96 -89.86
N SER A 156 18.27 -10.34 -88.98
CA SER A 156 18.08 -11.39 -87.98
C SER A 156 18.66 -10.94 -86.63
N LEU A 157 18.10 -11.47 -85.55
CA LEU A 157 18.51 -11.16 -84.17
C LEU A 157 19.05 -12.43 -83.49
N SER A 158 20.04 -12.28 -82.62
CA SER A 158 20.60 -13.36 -81.81
C SER A 158 19.51 -14.09 -81.01
N PRO A 159 19.52 -15.45 -80.97
CA PRO A 159 18.55 -16.23 -80.20
C PRO A 159 18.50 -15.82 -78.73
N ASN A 160 17.32 -15.41 -78.26
CA ASN A 160 17.07 -14.98 -76.88
C ASN A 160 15.60 -15.29 -76.52
N GLN A 161 15.18 -14.97 -75.29
CA GLN A 161 13.86 -15.33 -74.77
C GLN A 161 12.84 -14.18 -74.64
N HIS A 162 13.29 -12.92 -74.67
CA HIS A 162 12.45 -11.76 -74.30
C HIS A 162 12.16 -10.84 -75.49
N PHE A 163 12.96 -10.88 -76.56
CA PHE A 163 12.85 -9.98 -77.70
C PHE A 163 12.87 -10.73 -79.03
N ARG A 164 11.93 -10.39 -79.90
CA ARG A 164 11.91 -10.82 -81.30
C ARG A 164 12.11 -9.63 -82.23
N LEU A 165 12.67 -9.88 -83.41
CA LEU A 165 12.80 -8.86 -84.45
C LEU A 165 11.54 -8.87 -85.33
N GLU A 166 11.00 -7.69 -85.64
CA GLU A 166 9.93 -7.55 -86.63
C GLU A 166 10.28 -6.43 -87.61
N MET A 167 10.19 -6.72 -88.91
CA MET A 167 10.38 -5.70 -89.95
C MET A 167 9.09 -4.92 -90.14
N GLN A 168 9.17 -3.59 -90.13
CA GLN A 168 8.07 -2.69 -90.50
C GLN A 168 8.40 -1.92 -91.77
N THR A 169 7.37 -1.40 -92.43
CA THR A 169 7.49 -0.61 -93.68
C THR A 169 7.04 0.82 -93.42
N ARG A 170 7.84 1.81 -93.84
CA ARG A 170 7.49 3.24 -93.77
C ARG A 170 6.54 3.63 -94.90
N GLY A 171 5.95 4.82 -94.81
CA GLY A 171 5.08 5.38 -95.86
C GLY A 171 5.76 5.63 -97.21
N ASP A 172 7.09 5.65 -97.23
CA ASP A 172 7.93 5.73 -98.45
C ASP A 172 8.24 4.34 -99.08
N GLY A 173 7.83 3.24 -98.45
CA GLY A 173 8.09 1.87 -98.89
C GLY A 173 9.39 1.25 -98.34
N SER A 174 10.26 2.01 -97.67
CA SER A 174 11.47 1.49 -97.03
C SER A 174 11.14 0.59 -95.84
N ARG A 175 11.96 -0.45 -95.63
CA ARG A 175 11.81 -1.41 -94.52
C ARG A 175 12.82 -1.11 -93.41
N TYR A 176 12.41 -1.21 -92.16
CA TYR A 176 13.27 -1.01 -90.99
C TYR A 176 12.99 -2.07 -89.91
N PRO A 177 14.02 -2.48 -89.14
CA PRO A 177 13.85 -3.40 -88.04
C PRO A 177 13.28 -2.71 -86.79
N GLU A 178 12.44 -3.43 -86.06
CA GLU A 178 12.07 -3.09 -84.69
C GLU A 178 12.31 -4.28 -83.76
N LEU A 179 12.77 -3.96 -82.55
CA LEU A 179 12.86 -4.90 -81.43
C LEU A 179 11.50 -4.94 -80.73
N VAL A 180 10.83 -6.09 -80.73
CA VAL A 180 9.52 -6.26 -80.09
C VAL A 180 9.68 -7.12 -78.85
N LEU A 181 9.20 -6.63 -77.71
CA LEU A 181 9.17 -7.37 -76.45
C LEU A 181 8.15 -8.51 -76.53
N GLU A 182 8.56 -9.74 -76.24
CA GLU A 182 7.76 -10.98 -76.35
C GLU A 182 7.44 -11.61 -74.99
N LYS A 183 8.30 -11.40 -73.99
CA LYS A 183 8.07 -11.74 -72.57
C LYS A 183 8.33 -10.52 -71.70
N PRO A 184 7.73 -10.42 -70.49
CA PRO A 184 8.13 -9.38 -69.53
C PRO A 184 9.63 -9.45 -69.21
N LEU A 185 10.15 -8.36 -68.68
CA LEU A 185 11.50 -8.28 -68.11
C LEU A 185 11.39 -8.31 -66.57
N ASP A 186 12.54 -8.45 -65.93
CA ASP A 186 12.74 -8.64 -64.49
C ASP A 186 14.21 -8.24 -64.25
N ARG A 187 14.47 -7.06 -63.66
CA ARG A 187 15.83 -6.52 -63.50
C ARG A 187 16.61 -7.26 -62.41
N GLU A 188 15.92 -7.76 -61.40
CA GLU A 188 16.44 -8.55 -60.28
C GLU A 188 17.02 -9.87 -60.82
N GLN A 189 16.38 -10.46 -61.83
CA GLN A 189 16.84 -11.62 -62.59
C GLN A 189 17.90 -11.26 -63.64
N GLN A 190 17.67 -10.24 -64.49
CA GLN A 190 18.61 -9.84 -65.52
C GLN A 190 18.51 -8.35 -65.92
N ALA A 191 19.25 -7.49 -65.20
CA ALA A 191 19.35 -6.05 -65.47
C ALA A 191 19.87 -5.62 -66.87
N THR A 192 20.50 -6.52 -67.64
CA THR A 192 21.05 -6.20 -68.98
C THR A 192 21.02 -7.41 -69.92
N HIS A 193 20.47 -7.22 -71.13
CA HIS A 193 20.58 -8.18 -72.22
C HIS A 193 21.50 -7.64 -73.32
N ARG A 194 22.46 -8.46 -73.78
CA ARG A 194 23.29 -8.18 -74.95
C ARG A 194 22.82 -9.05 -76.11
N LEU A 195 22.35 -8.41 -77.17
CA LEU A 195 21.85 -9.05 -78.37
C LEU A 195 22.72 -8.65 -79.56
N THR A 196 22.74 -9.45 -80.63
CA THR A 196 23.38 -9.09 -81.90
C THR A 196 22.31 -8.98 -82.97
N ILE A 197 22.27 -7.86 -83.69
CA ILE A 197 21.49 -7.73 -84.93
C ILE A 197 22.41 -7.91 -86.13
N THR A 198 22.05 -8.83 -87.01
CA THR A 198 22.76 -9.15 -88.25
C THR A 198 21.92 -8.68 -89.43
N ALA A 199 22.45 -7.80 -90.27
CA ALA A 199 21.91 -7.46 -91.58
C ALA A 199 22.54 -8.34 -92.67
N LYS A 200 21.77 -8.77 -93.67
CA LYS A 200 22.24 -9.63 -94.77
C LYS A 200 21.70 -9.18 -96.12
N ASP A 201 22.58 -9.20 -97.12
CA ASP A 201 22.20 -9.09 -98.53
C ASP A 201 21.46 -10.34 -99.04
N GLY A 202 21.16 -10.38 -100.34
CA GLY A 202 20.70 -11.56 -101.07
C GLY A 202 21.67 -12.00 -102.17
N GLY A 203 22.92 -11.54 -102.11
CA GLY A 203 23.96 -11.79 -103.09
C GLY A 203 24.52 -13.22 -103.07
N ASN A 204 25.48 -13.49 -103.96
CA ASN A 204 26.15 -14.79 -104.03
C ASN A 204 27.64 -14.62 -104.40
N PRO A 205 28.57 -14.72 -103.43
CA PRO A 205 28.35 -15.09 -102.03
C PRO A 205 27.54 -14.04 -101.26
N GLN A 206 26.69 -14.51 -100.33
CA GLN A 206 26.00 -13.65 -99.37
C GLN A 206 26.99 -13.10 -98.34
N ARG A 207 26.86 -11.82 -98.01
CA ARG A 207 27.63 -11.11 -96.99
C ARG A 207 26.68 -10.57 -95.92
N SER A 208 27.26 -10.09 -94.83
CA SER A 208 26.50 -9.63 -93.65
C SER A 208 27.31 -8.69 -92.77
N GLY A 209 26.62 -7.76 -92.11
CA GLY A 209 27.18 -6.94 -91.04
C GLY A 209 26.43 -7.16 -89.73
N ASP A 210 27.15 -7.05 -88.63
CA ASP A 210 26.65 -7.22 -87.26
C ASP A 210 26.77 -5.91 -86.46
N ALA A 211 25.85 -5.70 -85.52
CA ALA A 211 25.98 -4.74 -84.43
C ALA A 211 25.40 -5.31 -83.13
N GLN A 212 25.90 -4.87 -81.98
CA GLN A 212 25.27 -5.19 -80.70
C GLN A 212 24.09 -4.26 -80.40
N VAL A 213 23.03 -4.82 -79.84
CA VAL A 213 21.95 -4.10 -79.18
C VAL A 213 22.04 -4.41 -77.69
N VAL A 214 22.43 -3.42 -76.90
CA VAL A 214 22.58 -3.53 -75.45
C VAL A 214 21.31 -2.99 -74.80
N VAL A 215 20.43 -3.90 -74.38
CA VAL A 215 19.20 -3.54 -73.68
C VAL A 215 19.49 -3.43 -72.19
N THR A 216 19.35 -2.23 -71.65
CA THR A 216 19.45 -1.96 -70.20
C THR A 216 18.04 -1.96 -69.63
N VAL A 217 17.78 -2.81 -68.63
CA VAL A 217 16.48 -2.82 -67.93
C VAL A 217 16.46 -1.65 -66.95
N LEU A 218 15.44 -0.81 -67.04
CA LEU A 218 15.23 0.30 -66.11
C LEU A 218 14.36 -0.14 -64.95
N ASP A 219 14.91 0.05 -63.76
CA ASP A 219 14.31 -0.25 -62.47
C ASP A 219 12.97 0.46 -62.23
N THR A 220 12.03 -0.30 -61.67
CA THR A 220 10.68 0.11 -61.31
C THR A 220 10.42 -0.36 -59.88
N ASN A 221 9.75 0.45 -59.04
CA ASN A 221 9.44 0.03 -57.67
C ASN A 221 8.30 -1.01 -57.68
N ASP A 222 8.61 -2.29 -57.88
CA ASP A 222 7.63 -3.37 -57.93
C ASP A 222 7.84 -4.47 -56.87
N ASN A 223 9.02 -4.51 -56.24
CA ASN A 223 9.19 -5.17 -54.96
C ASN A 223 8.74 -4.26 -53.80
N ALA A 224 8.69 -4.84 -52.60
CA ALA A 224 8.35 -4.14 -51.37
C ALA A 224 9.27 -4.58 -50.22
N PRO A 225 9.60 -3.69 -49.27
CA PRO A 225 10.60 -3.99 -48.25
C PRO A 225 10.20 -5.19 -47.39
N THR A 226 10.95 -6.27 -47.41
CA THR A 226 10.59 -7.52 -46.71
C THR A 226 11.36 -7.66 -45.40
N PHE A 227 10.66 -7.69 -44.26
CA PHE A 227 11.27 -7.92 -42.95
C PHE A 227 11.85 -9.33 -42.81
N GLU A 228 12.99 -9.45 -42.12
CA GLU A 228 13.63 -10.74 -41.80
C GLU A 228 12.70 -11.66 -40.98
N HIS A 229 11.87 -11.08 -40.10
CA HIS A 229 10.89 -11.79 -39.28
C HIS A 229 9.52 -11.08 -39.33
N SER A 230 8.43 -11.84 -39.41
CA SER A 230 7.06 -11.30 -39.33
C SER A 230 6.63 -10.95 -37.90
N VAL A 231 7.27 -11.55 -36.89
CA VAL A 231 7.06 -11.24 -35.48
C VAL A 231 8.41 -11.17 -34.76
N TYR A 232 8.78 -9.97 -34.31
CA TYR A 232 9.89 -9.74 -33.40
C TYR A 232 9.43 -9.86 -31.94
N ARG A 233 10.34 -10.30 -31.07
CA ARG A 233 10.12 -10.39 -29.62
C ARG A 233 11.30 -9.72 -28.88
N ALA A 234 11.00 -8.98 -27.84
CA ALA A 234 11.98 -8.35 -26.96
C ALA A 234 11.43 -8.26 -25.53
N SER A 235 12.32 -8.11 -24.55
CA SER A 235 11.94 -7.78 -23.18
C SER A 235 12.72 -6.55 -22.69
N VAL A 236 12.13 -5.81 -21.75
CA VAL A 236 12.68 -4.55 -21.23
C VAL A 236 12.23 -4.33 -19.79
N LEU A 237 13.15 -3.90 -18.93
CA LEU A 237 12.85 -3.55 -17.53
C LEU A 237 12.00 -2.27 -17.50
N GLU A 238 10.97 -2.19 -16.67
CA GLU A 238 10.08 -1.03 -16.64
C GLU A 238 10.82 0.30 -16.34
N ASN A 239 11.85 0.23 -15.50
CA ASN A 239 12.67 1.35 -15.08
C ASN A 239 13.81 1.69 -16.07
N SER A 240 13.80 1.08 -17.26
CA SER A 240 14.83 1.29 -18.29
C SER A 240 14.95 2.77 -18.67
N PRO A 241 16.15 3.37 -18.61
CA PRO A 241 16.32 4.78 -18.92
C PRO A 241 16.06 5.07 -20.40
N ARG A 242 15.64 6.29 -20.71
CA ARG A 242 15.43 6.75 -22.09
C ARG A 242 16.72 6.58 -22.91
N GLY A 243 16.58 6.04 -24.12
CA GLY A 243 17.69 5.66 -24.99
C GLY A 243 18.09 4.17 -24.90
N THR A 244 17.58 3.41 -23.93
CA THR A 244 17.80 1.96 -23.84
C THR A 244 17.31 1.26 -25.11
N LEU A 245 18.19 0.44 -25.72
CA LEU A 245 17.87 -0.37 -26.89
C LEU A 245 16.97 -1.54 -26.48
N VAL A 246 15.81 -1.66 -27.12
CA VAL A 246 14.84 -2.75 -26.91
C VAL A 246 15.09 -3.87 -27.91
N THR A 247 15.24 -3.52 -29.19
CA THR A 247 15.59 -4.44 -30.27
C THR A 247 16.06 -3.66 -31.50
N ARG A 248 16.51 -4.37 -32.53
CA ARG A 248 16.75 -3.83 -33.87
C ARG A 248 16.00 -4.71 -34.87
N VAL A 249 15.18 -4.10 -35.71
CA VAL A 249 14.54 -4.79 -36.83
C VAL A 249 15.32 -4.57 -38.12
N GLN A 250 15.17 -5.50 -39.06
CA GLN A 250 15.76 -5.40 -40.39
C GLN A 250 14.75 -5.83 -41.45
N ALA A 251 14.72 -5.08 -42.55
CA ALA A 251 14.04 -5.40 -43.79
C ALA A 251 15.00 -5.18 -44.96
N THR A 252 14.78 -5.93 -46.03
CA THR A 252 15.55 -5.87 -47.28
C THR A 252 14.60 -5.68 -48.44
N ASP A 253 14.97 -4.78 -49.35
CA ASP A 253 14.35 -4.65 -50.66
C ASP A 253 15.31 -5.18 -51.74
N LEU A 254 14.78 -5.45 -52.94
CA LEU A 254 15.52 -5.99 -54.09
C LEU A 254 15.73 -4.94 -55.20
N ASP A 255 14.90 -3.88 -55.20
CA ASP A 255 14.93 -2.80 -56.19
C ASP A 255 16.21 -1.95 -56.11
N TYR A 256 16.50 -1.16 -57.15
CA TYR A 256 17.75 -0.43 -57.28
C TYR A 256 17.68 1.02 -56.80
N GLY A 257 18.74 1.49 -56.14
CA GLY A 257 18.90 2.89 -55.79
C GLY A 257 17.93 3.37 -54.71
N GLN A 258 17.00 4.26 -55.06
CA GLN A 258 16.01 4.79 -54.11
C GLN A 258 14.83 3.84 -53.88
N ASN A 259 14.45 3.06 -54.90
CA ASN A 259 13.40 2.05 -54.75
C ASN A 259 13.87 0.96 -53.76
N GLY A 260 15.16 0.64 -53.73
CA GLY A 260 15.75 -0.24 -52.71
C GLY A 260 16.07 0.39 -51.33
N GLU A 261 15.87 1.69 -51.13
CA GLU A 261 16.36 2.40 -49.91
C GLU A 261 15.31 2.43 -48.79
N VAL A 262 15.28 1.38 -47.97
CA VAL A 262 14.29 1.16 -46.89
C VAL A 262 14.42 2.13 -45.70
N PHE A 263 13.28 2.67 -45.27
CA PHE A 263 13.10 3.46 -44.05
C PHE A 263 12.09 2.81 -43.09
N TYR A 264 12.35 2.94 -41.78
CA TYR A 264 11.54 2.33 -40.72
C TYR A 264 10.69 3.36 -39.97
N SER A 265 9.44 3.01 -39.66
CA SER A 265 8.54 3.82 -38.83
C SER A 265 7.62 2.93 -37.99
N PHE A 266 6.90 3.50 -37.03
CA PHE A 266 5.74 2.82 -36.45
C PHE A 266 4.56 2.98 -37.41
N SER A 267 3.91 1.86 -37.76
CA SER A 267 2.71 1.90 -38.60
C SER A 267 1.55 2.57 -37.86
N ASN A 268 0.59 3.12 -38.60
CA ASN A 268 -0.59 3.80 -38.06
C ASN A 268 -1.46 2.90 -37.15
N SER A 269 -1.29 1.58 -37.20
CA SER A 269 -1.92 0.61 -36.28
C SER A 269 -1.31 0.61 -34.87
N THR A 270 -0.13 1.21 -34.66
CA THR A 270 0.50 1.34 -33.33
C THR A 270 -0.05 2.56 -32.60
N SER A 271 -0.54 2.39 -31.37
CA SER A 271 -1.25 3.46 -30.67
C SER A 271 -0.36 4.68 -30.34
N PRO A 272 -0.93 5.91 -30.27
CA PRO A 272 -0.18 7.14 -29.98
C PRO A 272 0.51 7.16 -28.60
N GLU A 273 0.13 6.27 -27.69
CA GLU A 273 0.78 6.08 -26.39
C GLU A 273 2.07 5.28 -26.56
N LEU A 274 2.03 4.19 -27.34
CA LEU A 274 3.19 3.35 -27.64
C LEU A 274 4.25 4.12 -28.44
N GLN A 275 3.82 4.97 -29.38
CA GLN A 275 4.71 5.91 -30.11
C GLN A 275 5.34 7.01 -29.22
N LYS A 276 4.90 7.16 -27.95
CA LYS A 276 5.54 8.03 -26.93
C LYS A 276 6.39 7.24 -25.94
N MET A 277 6.16 5.93 -25.81
CA MET A 277 6.92 5.01 -24.97
C MET A 277 8.19 4.52 -25.66
N PHE A 278 8.12 4.31 -26.97
CA PHE A 278 9.24 3.87 -27.81
C PHE A 278 9.50 4.84 -28.96
N SER A 279 10.73 4.83 -29.46
CA SER A 279 11.17 5.51 -30.68
C SER A 279 11.85 4.50 -31.59
N ILE A 280 11.75 4.71 -32.91
CA ILE A 280 12.44 3.91 -33.93
C ILE A 280 13.38 4.81 -34.74
N ASN A 281 14.59 4.35 -35.00
CA ASN A 281 15.54 5.03 -35.89
C ASN A 281 15.18 4.70 -37.35
N PRO A 282 14.82 5.70 -38.19
CA PRO A 282 14.35 5.43 -39.55
C PRO A 282 15.39 4.81 -40.49
N GLN A 283 16.69 4.89 -40.18
CA GLN A 283 17.76 4.34 -41.02
C GLN A 283 18.33 3.03 -40.48
N SER A 284 18.47 2.88 -39.16
CA SER A 284 19.11 1.70 -38.58
C SER A 284 18.15 0.59 -38.14
N GLY A 285 16.84 0.87 -38.03
CA GLY A 285 15.85 -0.07 -37.51
C GLY A 285 15.94 -0.31 -35.99
N GLU A 286 16.79 0.43 -35.29
CA GLU A 286 16.90 0.36 -33.82
C GLU A 286 15.66 0.94 -33.13
N ILE A 287 15.09 0.19 -32.19
CA ILE A 287 13.94 0.59 -31.38
C ILE A 287 14.41 0.81 -29.94
N LYS A 288 14.12 2.00 -29.40
CA LYS A 288 14.65 2.49 -28.12
C LYS A 288 13.55 3.04 -27.23
N VAL A 289 13.71 2.92 -25.91
CA VAL A 289 12.78 3.51 -24.93
C VAL A 289 12.86 5.05 -25.01
N SER A 290 11.72 5.72 -25.14
CA SER A 290 11.61 7.19 -25.22
C SER A 290 10.74 7.79 -24.12
N GLY A 291 9.75 7.04 -23.61
CA GLY A 291 8.85 7.44 -22.53
C GLY A 291 9.16 6.76 -21.20
N ALA A 292 8.14 6.68 -20.33
CA ALA A 292 8.12 5.79 -19.18
C ALA A 292 7.31 4.53 -19.53
N LEU A 293 7.69 3.39 -18.97
CA LEU A 293 6.99 2.12 -19.12
C LEU A 293 6.10 1.84 -17.89
N ASN A 294 5.24 0.83 -17.96
CA ASN A 294 4.31 0.48 -16.88
C ASN A 294 3.91 -1.01 -16.99
N VAL A 295 4.17 -1.80 -15.95
CA VAL A 295 3.94 -3.26 -15.92
C VAL A 295 2.46 -3.66 -15.95
N GLN A 296 1.52 -2.75 -15.70
CA GLN A 296 0.06 -3.00 -15.83
C GLN A 296 -0.36 -3.52 -17.22
N LYS A 297 0.50 -3.38 -18.23
CA LYS A 297 0.42 -4.09 -19.51
C LYS A 297 1.75 -4.82 -19.76
N PRO A 298 1.94 -6.04 -19.22
CA PRO A 298 3.24 -6.71 -19.25
C PRO A 298 3.62 -7.20 -20.65
N LEU A 299 2.69 -7.23 -21.60
CA LEU A 299 2.95 -7.47 -23.02
C LEU A 299 2.37 -6.33 -23.86
N LEU A 300 3.23 -5.64 -24.59
CA LEU A 300 2.87 -4.57 -25.52
C LEU A 300 3.01 -5.07 -26.96
N GLU A 301 1.98 -4.81 -27.77
CA GLU A 301 1.95 -5.14 -29.20
C GLU A 301 2.08 -3.86 -30.03
N MET A 302 3.08 -3.84 -30.92
CA MET A 302 3.33 -2.75 -31.86
C MET A 302 3.44 -3.30 -33.29
N PHE A 303 3.12 -2.45 -34.26
CA PHE A 303 3.27 -2.69 -35.69
C PHE A 303 4.31 -1.74 -36.26
N ILE A 304 5.36 -2.30 -36.83
CA ILE A 304 6.48 -1.56 -37.43
C ILE A 304 6.32 -1.63 -38.94
N GLU A 305 6.43 -0.49 -39.60
CA GLU A 305 6.37 -0.36 -41.04
C GLU A 305 7.80 -0.22 -41.60
N ALA A 306 8.10 -0.97 -42.65
CA ALA A 306 9.27 -0.74 -43.50
C ALA A 306 8.75 -0.26 -44.85
N ARG A 307 9.25 0.89 -45.31
CA ARG A 307 8.79 1.60 -46.50
C ARG A 307 9.99 2.06 -47.31
N ASP A 308 9.96 1.89 -48.61
CA ASP A 308 11.04 2.34 -49.50
C ASP A 308 11.00 3.87 -49.75
N LYS A 309 11.82 4.34 -50.70
CA LYS A 309 11.84 5.73 -51.19
C LYS A 309 11.33 5.88 -52.62
N GLY A 310 10.61 4.89 -53.14
CA GLY A 310 9.98 4.94 -54.45
C GLY A 310 8.97 6.07 -54.60
N VAL A 311 8.77 6.50 -55.85
CA VAL A 311 7.80 7.56 -56.20
C VAL A 311 6.36 7.16 -55.80
N PHE A 312 6.06 5.86 -55.82
CA PHE A 312 4.82 5.26 -55.34
C PHE A 312 5.10 4.26 -54.21
N GLY A 313 5.96 4.67 -53.28
CA GLY A 313 6.69 3.74 -52.41
C GLY A 313 5.84 2.71 -51.67
N MET A 314 6.26 1.45 -51.76
CA MET A 314 5.63 0.30 -51.15
C MET A 314 6.01 0.19 -49.67
N SER A 315 5.30 -0.69 -48.95
CA SER A 315 5.52 -0.87 -47.53
C SER A 315 5.03 -2.22 -47.02
N SER A 316 5.82 -2.89 -46.18
CA SER A 316 5.36 -4.03 -45.40
C SER A 316 5.26 -3.69 -43.92
N VAL A 317 4.63 -4.58 -43.14
CA VAL A 317 4.43 -4.42 -41.71
C VAL A 317 4.83 -5.70 -40.97
N ALA A 318 5.68 -5.57 -39.95
CA ALA A 318 6.00 -6.63 -38.99
C ALA A 318 5.42 -6.31 -37.61
N LYS A 319 5.10 -7.36 -36.85
CA LYS A 319 4.68 -7.23 -35.44
C LYS A 319 5.90 -7.22 -34.53
N LEU A 320 5.89 -6.37 -33.50
CA LEU A 320 6.82 -6.43 -32.39
C LEU A 320 6.03 -6.63 -31.09
N LEU A 321 6.39 -7.68 -30.36
CA LEU A 321 5.92 -7.96 -29.02
C LEU A 321 7.02 -7.59 -28.00
N VAL A 322 6.75 -6.60 -27.15
CA VAL A 322 7.65 -6.17 -26.07
C VAL A 322 7.08 -6.62 -24.73
N GLU A 323 7.81 -7.47 -24.03
CA GLU A 323 7.50 -7.89 -22.67
C GLU A 323 8.12 -6.90 -21.67
N ILE A 324 7.30 -6.20 -20.90
CA ILE A 324 7.77 -5.36 -19.79
C ILE A 324 8.00 -6.26 -18.59
N THR A 325 9.26 -6.44 -18.21
CA THR A 325 9.65 -7.17 -17.01
C THR A 325 9.65 -6.24 -15.81
N ASP A 326 8.92 -6.65 -14.80
CA ASP A 326 8.77 -6.03 -13.49
C ASP A 326 10.09 -5.90 -12.72
N VAL A 327 10.24 -4.84 -11.92
CA VAL A 327 11.41 -4.63 -11.06
C VAL A 327 10.95 -4.23 -9.67
N ASN A 328 11.32 -4.99 -8.64
CA ASN A 328 11.03 -4.67 -7.23
C ASN A 328 11.56 -3.26 -6.89
N ASN A 329 10.65 -2.29 -6.85
CA ASN A 329 10.97 -0.86 -6.77
C ASN A 329 10.01 -0.09 -5.85
N ASN A 330 8.82 -0.63 -5.58
CA ASN A 330 7.98 -0.19 -4.48
C ASN A 330 8.40 -0.89 -3.17
N ALA A 331 7.73 -0.54 -2.08
CA ALA A 331 8.02 -1.08 -0.75
C ALA A 331 6.71 -1.26 0.02
N PRO A 332 6.56 -2.32 0.85
CA PRO A 332 5.29 -2.60 1.51
C PRO A 332 4.81 -1.45 2.40
N GLU A 333 3.68 -0.80 2.08
CA GLU A 333 3.09 0.23 2.92
C GLU A 333 2.30 -0.42 4.06
N ILE A 334 2.69 -0.14 5.31
CA ILE A 334 1.98 -0.62 6.50
C ILE A 334 0.95 0.42 6.95
N THR A 335 -0.32 0.27 6.55
CA THR A 335 -1.42 1.12 7.05
C THR A 335 -1.97 0.56 8.38
N LEU A 336 -2.37 1.45 9.29
CA LEU A 336 -2.96 1.09 10.58
C LEU A 336 -4.46 1.42 10.53
N THR A 337 -5.30 0.39 10.44
CA THR A 337 -6.76 0.53 10.29
C THR A 337 -7.43 0.84 11.62
N SER A 338 -6.98 0.19 12.71
CA SER A 338 -7.41 0.49 14.07
C SER A 338 -6.39 0.03 15.10
N LEU A 339 -6.40 0.67 16.26
CA LEU A 339 -5.61 0.33 17.44
C LEU A 339 -6.52 0.45 18.67
N SER A 340 -6.64 -0.64 19.43
CA SER A 340 -7.21 -0.64 20.77
C SER A 340 -6.06 -0.38 21.74
N SER A 341 -6.07 0.78 22.41
CA SER A 341 -5.13 1.13 23.47
C SER A 341 -5.77 2.20 24.38
N PRO A 342 -5.68 2.08 25.71
CA PRO A 342 -5.03 0.99 26.44
C PRO A 342 -5.85 -0.32 26.42
N ILE A 343 -5.24 -1.42 26.84
CA ILE A 343 -5.84 -2.78 26.89
C ILE A 343 -5.75 -3.34 28.32
N PRO A 344 -6.87 -3.77 28.94
CA PRO A 344 -6.86 -4.41 30.26
C PRO A 344 -5.94 -5.62 30.33
N GLU A 345 -5.18 -5.78 31.42
CA GLU A 345 -4.27 -6.91 31.56
C GLU A 345 -4.96 -8.28 31.73
N ASP A 346 -6.19 -8.30 32.23
CA ASP A 346 -7.05 -9.49 32.29
C ASP A 346 -7.52 -9.98 30.90
N SER A 347 -7.15 -9.27 29.82
CA SER A 347 -7.51 -9.60 28.44
C SER A 347 -7.13 -11.02 28.05
N LEU A 348 -8.15 -11.80 27.69
CA LEU A 348 -8.02 -13.20 27.27
C LEU A 348 -7.07 -13.36 26.09
N LEU A 349 -6.42 -14.53 26.00
CA LEU A 349 -5.56 -14.91 24.88
C LEU A 349 -6.34 -14.89 23.56
N GLY A 350 -5.76 -14.27 22.52
CA GLY A 350 -6.40 -14.06 21.23
C GLY A 350 -7.22 -12.77 21.10
N THR A 351 -7.20 -11.89 22.11
CA THR A 351 -7.84 -10.56 22.06
C THR A 351 -7.15 -9.69 21.00
N VAL A 352 -7.94 -9.02 20.15
CA VAL A 352 -7.42 -8.24 19.01
C VAL A 352 -7.01 -6.84 19.46
N VAL A 353 -5.72 -6.54 19.33
CA VAL A 353 -5.04 -5.30 19.72
C VAL A 353 -5.12 -4.26 18.60
N ALA A 354 -4.81 -4.66 17.36
CA ALA A 354 -4.75 -3.76 16.22
C ALA A 354 -5.12 -4.48 14.92
N LEU A 355 -5.70 -3.73 13.98
CA LEU A 355 -5.86 -4.17 12.59
C LEU A 355 -4.93 -3.36 11.70
N LEU A 356 -4.18 -4.07 10.87
CA LEU A 356 -3.22 -3.57 9.91
C LEU A 356 -3.65 -4.01 8.51
N SER A 357 -3.51 -3.14 7.53
CA SER A 357 -3.60 -3.50 6.11
C SER A 357 -2.28 -3.13 5.46
N ILE A 358 -1.65 -4.10 4.80
CA ILE A 358 -0.29 -3.95 4.30
C ILE A 358 -0.33 -4.22 2.79
N THR A 359 0.09 -3.24 2.00
CA THR A 359 -0.08 -3.28 0.54
C THR A 359 1.23 -2.96 -0.14
N ASP A 360 1.49 -3.64 -1.25
CA ASP A 360 2.55 -3.30 -2.18
C ASP A 360 1.92 -2.97 -3.54
N GLU A 361 2.57 -2.10 -4.31
CA GLU A 361 2.13 -1.75 -5.67
C GLU A 361 2.78 -2.65 -6.74
N ASP A 362 3.88 -3.32 -6.42
CA ASP A 362 4.53 -4.27 -7.33
C ASP A 362 3.69 -5.57 -7.47
N PRO A 363 3.65 -6.20 -8.66
CA PRO A 363 2.93 -7.44 -8.93
C PRO A 363 3.75 -8.71 -8.60
N GLY A 364 3.13 -9.89 -8.80
CA GLY A 364 3.85 -11.17 -8.86
C GLY A 364 4.42 -11.65 -7.51
N GLU A 365 5.73 -11.92 -7.47
CA GLU A 365 6.45 -12.22 -6.21
C GLU A 365 6.91 -10.93 -5.51
N ASN A 366 7.23 -9.88 -6.27
CA ASN A 366 7.63 -8.57 -5.74
C ASN A 366 6.51 -7.99 -4.85
N GLY A 367 5.25 -8.14 -5.26
CA GLY A 367 4.09 -7.78 -4.43
C GLY A 367 3.78 -8.65 -3.20
N LYS A 368 4.54 -9.72 -2.91
CA LYS A 368 4.18 -10.66 -1.83
C LYS A 368 4.87 -10.35 -0.51
N ILE A 369 4.06 -10.02 0.47
CA ILE A 369 4.53 -9.49 1.75
C ILE A 369 4.65 -10.61 2.81
N ILE A 370 5.84 -10.74 3.41
CA ILE A 370 6.08 -11.46 4.66
C ILE A 370 6.18 -10.47 5.82
N CYS A 371 5.28 -10.60 6.79
CA CYS A 371 5.29 -9.78 8.00
C CYS A 371 5.89 -10.50 9.21
N LYS A 372 6.60 -9.74 10.07
CA LYS A 372 7.28 -10.20 11.29
C LYS A 372 7.11 -9.19 12.41
N ILE A 373 7.18 -9.66 13.65
CA ILE A 373 7.23 -8.87 14.90
C ILE A 373 8.34 -9.45 15.79
N PRO A 374 8.74 -8.77 16.89
CA PRO A 374 9.64 -9.36 17.89
C PRO A 374 9.08 -10.68 18.44
N VAL A 375 9.97 -11.61 18.82
CA VAL A 375 9.58 -12.94 19.32
C VAL A 375 9.31 -12.93 20.83
N ASP A 376 10.03 -12.09 21.57
CA ASP A 376 10.04 -12.07 23.05
C ASP A 376 8.96 -11.15 23.65
N ILE A 377 7.77 -11.10 23.06
CA ILE A 377 6.63 -10.28 23.51
C ILE A 377 5.32 -11.10 23.55
N PRO A 378 4.36 -10.79 24.44
CA PRO A 378 3.11 -11.57 24.60
C PRO A 378 2.06 -11.29 23.50
N PHE A 379 2.50 -11.00 22.28
CA PHE A 379 1.66 -10.71 21.12
C PHE A 379 2.02 -11.60 19.93
N GLN A 380 1.05 -11.86 19.05
CA GLN A 380 1.26 -12.58 17.80
C GLN A 380 0.59 -11.82 16.65
N LEU A 381 1.25 -11.78 15.49
CA LEU A 381 0.64 -11.28 14.26
C LEU A 381 -0.05 -12.45 13.53
N LYS A 382 -1.35 -12.32 13.29
CA LYS A 382 -2.21 -13.32 12.65
C LYS A 382 -2.82 -12.74 11.38
N SER A 383 -2.45 -13.29 10.22
CA SER A 383 -3.07 -12.95 8.93
C SER A 383 -4.55 -13.37 8.90
N SER A 384 -5.39 -12.53 8.31
CA SER A 384 -6.84 -12.75 8.20
C SER A 384 -7.23 -13.17 6.78
N PHE A 385 -6.98 -12.31 5.80
CA PHE A 385 -7.19 -12.48 4.36
C PHE A 385 -6.53 -11.30 3.63
N ASP A 386 -6.19 -11.44 2.34
CA ASP A 386 -5.78 -10.37 1.41
C ASP A 386 -4.87 -9.27 2.02
N ASN A 387 -3.75 -9.69 2.62
CA ASN A 387 -2.75 -8.85 3.30
C ASN A 387 -3.25 -8.00 4.49
N TYR A 388 -4.45 -8.27 5.01
CA TYR A 388 -4.90 -7.79 6.32
C TYR A 388 -4.37 -8.65 7.44
N TYR A 389 -3.77 -8.01 8.45
CA TYR A 389 -3.21 -8.65 9.63
C TYR A 389 -3.87 -8.14 10.90
N SER A 390 -4.15 -9.06 11.82
CA SER A 390 -4.58 -8.77 13.18
C SER A 390 -3.41 -8.99 14.14
N LEU A 391 -3.11 -7.98 14.97
CA LEU A 391 -2.24 -8.17 16.13
C LEU A 391 -3.11 -8.68 17.28
N ILE A 392 -2.76 -9.81 17.87
CA ILE A 392 -3.51 -10.46 18.95
C ILE A 392 -2.63 -10.71 20.18
N THR A 393 -3.23 -10.79 21.37
CA THR A 393 -2.54 -11.32 22.56
C THR A 393 -2.22 -12.81 22.39
N SER A 394 -1.00 -13.21 22.74
CA SER A 394 -0.52 -14.60 22.67
C SER A 394 0.00 -15.13 24.02
N GLY A 395 0.39 -14.23 24.92
CA GLY A 395 0.64 -14.50 26.33
C GLY A 395 -0.27 -13.67 27.23
N HIS A 396 -0.19 -13.92 28.53
CA HIS A 396 -0.84 -13.08 29.54
C HIS A 396 -0.15 -11.72 29.62
N LEU A 397 -0.97 -10.68 29.83
CA LEU A 397 -0.53 -9.33 30.14
C LEU A 397 -0.48 -9.16 31.67
N ASP A 398 0.28 -8.16 32.12
CA ASP A 398 0.71 -7.95 33.52
C ASP A 398 1.44 -6.60 33.53
N ARG A 399 0.79 -5.58 34.11
CA ARG A 399 1.13 -4.16 34.03
C ARG A 399 2.17 -3.79 35.08
N GLU A 400 2.15 -4.44 36.24
CA GLU A 400 3.13 -4.30 37.33
C GLU A 400 4.52 -4.71 36.83
N ARG A 401 4.60 -5.71 35.92
CA ARG A 401 5.84 -6.10 35.23
C ARG A 401 6.10 -5.28 33.97
N VAL A 402 5.09 -5.03 33.11
CA VAL A 402 5.26 -4.24 31.87
C VAL A 402 4.00 -3.45 31.51
N SER A 403 4.01 -2.15 31.79
CA SER A 403 2.88 -1.24 31.55
C SER A 403 2.71 -0.73 30.09
N GLU A 404 3.75 -0.84 29.25
CA GLU A 404 3.69 -0.42 27.83
C GLU A 404 4.56 -1.30 26.90
N TYR A 405 4.10 -1.48 25.66
CA TYR A 405 4.77 -2.26 24.63
C TYR A 405 4.91 -1.48 23.32
N ASN A 406 6.15 -1.40 22.83
CA ASN A 406 6.52 -0.75 21.57
C ASN A 406 6.76 -1.81 20.49
N ILE A 407 5.70 -2.18 19.77
CA ILE A 407 5.63 -3.34 18.90
C ILE A 407 5.96 -2.91 17.47
N THR A 408 7.21 -3.10 17.05
CA THR A 408 7.64 -2.83 15.67
C THR A 408 7.24 -3.97 14.74
N VAL A 409 6.24 -3.72 13.89
CA VAL A 409 5.88 -4.59 12.77
C VAL A 409 6.83 -4.32 11.62
N THR A 410 7.46 -5.37 11.11
CA THR A 410 8.30 -5.34 9.91
C THR A 410 7.59 -6.08 8.79
N ALA A 411 7.30 -5.39 7.69
CA ALA A 411 6.84 -5.99 6.44
C ALA A 411 8.02 -6.02 5.46
N SER A 412 8.24 -7.16 4.80
CA SER A 412 9.22 -7.35 3.74
C SER A 412 8.51 -7.92 2.54
N ASP A 413 8.85 -7.50 1.33
CA ASP A 413 8.46 -8.19 0.11
C ASP A 413 9.20 -9.55 -0.05
N LEU A 414 8.97 -10.22 -1.19
CA LEU A 414 9.70 -11.39 -1.67
C LEU A 414 10.55 -11.09 -2.93
N GLY A 415 10.85 -9.81 -3.16
CA GLY A 415 11.70 -9.34 -4.24
C GLY A 415 13.16 -9.75 -4.12
N SER A 416 13.98 -9.33 -5.08
CA SER A 416 15.41 -9.66 -5.13
C SER A 416 16.23 -8.50 -5.72
N PRO A 417 16.85 -7.63 -4.88
CA PRO A 417 16.86 -7.68 -3.42
C PRO A 417 15.49 -7.35 -2.81
N PRO A 418 15.14 -7.92 -1.63
CA PRO A 418 13.90 -7.60 -0.98
C PRO A 418 13.96 -6.25 -0.25
N ILE A 419 12.86 -5.50 -0.28
CA ILE A 419 12.68 -4.21 0.37
C ILE A 419 11.75 -4.40 1.58
N ALA A 420 11.99 -3.64 2.66
CA ALA A 420 11.29 -3.82 3.92
C ALA A 420 10.97 -2.51 4.64
N THR A 421 9.73 -2.39 5.09
CA THR A 421 9.16 -1.26 5.83
C THR A 421 8.92 -1.65 7.29
N GLN A 422 9.08 -0.69 8.21
CA GLN A 422 8.87 -0.91 9.64
C GLN A 422 7.90 0.12 10.22
N LYS A 423 7.04 -0.31 11.15
CA LYS A 423 6.07 0.55 11.84
C LYS A 423 5.88 0.13 13.28
N THR A 424 6.21 1.03 14.22
CA THR A 424 6.05 0.79 15.66
C THR A 424 4.66 1.17 16.13
N LEU A 425 3.98 0.23 16.78
CA LEU A 425 2.71 0.42 17.47
C LEU A 425 2.96 0.61 18.96
N TRP A 426 2.32 1.62 19.55
CA TRP A 426 2.43 1.95 20.97
C TRP A 426 1.18 1.41 21.68
N VAL A 427 1.35 0.36 22.47
CA VAL A 427 0.26 -0.33 23.19
C VAL A 427 0.46 -0.13 24.68
N GLN A 428 -0.49 0.55 25.32
CA GLN A 428 -0.50 0.75 26.76
C GLN A 428 -1.37 -0.31 27.43
N ILE A 429 -0.94 -0.81 28.59
CA ILE A 429 -1.73 -1.75 29.38
C ILE A 429 -2.59 -0.94 30.37
N ALA A 430 -3.88 -1.29 30.46
CA ALA A 430 -4.80 -0.73 31.45
C ALA A 430 -4.82 -1.60 32.70
N ASP A 431 -4.77 -0.89 33.82
CA ASP A 431 -4.76 -1.40 35.19
C ASP A 431 -6.08 -2.11 35.57
N VAL A 432 -5.98 -3.29 36.18
CA VAL A 432 -7.09 -4.08 36.72
C VAL A 432 -6.79 -4.42 38.18
N ASN A 433 -7.77 -4.30 39.08
CA ASN A 433 -7.60 -4.57 40.52
C ASN A 433 -7.41 -6.08 40.77
N ASP A 434 -6.16 -6.52 40.73
CA ASP A 434 -5.68 -7.90 40.74
C ASP A 434 -4.87 -8.19 42.01
N ASN A 435 -4.22 -7.16 42.55
CA ASN A 435 -3.42 -7.26 43.77
C ASN A 435 -4.18 -6.79 45.01
N PRO A 436 -4.13 -7.54 46.13
CA PRO A 436 -4.57 -7.03 47.42
C PRO A 436 -3.47 -6.18 48.10
N PRO A 437 -3.83 -5.23 48.97
CA PRO A 437 -2.88 -4.45 49.76
C PRO A 437 -1.98 -5.34 50.62
N LYS A 438 -0.67 -5.14 50.61
CA LYS A 438 0.30 -5.99 51.33
C LYS A 438 1.02 -5.25 52.45
N PHE A 439 0.81 -5.71 53.69
CA PHE A 439 1.60 -5.27 54.86
C PHE A 439 2.97 -5.95 54.89
N LEU A 440 4.01 -5.22 55.35
CA LEU A 440 5.38 -5.75 55.49
C LEU A 440 5.49 -6.90 56.53
N ASN A 441 4.60 -6.93 57.51
CA ASN A 441 4.48 -7.98 58.53
C ASN A 441 2.98 -8.32 58.66
N GLN A 442 2.62 -9.50 59.16
CA GLN A 442 1.21 -9.87 59.40
C GLN A 442 0.72 -9.56 60.82
N MET A 443 1.64 -9.39 61.77
CA MET A 443 1.33 -9.00 63.14
C MET A 443 2.42 -8.10 63.73
N ARG A 444 2.08 -7.37 64.80
CA ARG A 444 3.04 -6.67 65.66
C ARG A 444 2.53 -6.56 67.09
N GLU A 445 3.43 -6.78 68.05
CA GLU A 445 3.23 -6.41 69.45
C GLU A 445 3.67 -4.95 69.68
N ILE A 446 2.88 -4.20 70.45
CA ILE A 446 3.17 -2.84 70.87
C ILE A 446 2.96 -2.66 72.37
N TYR A 447 3.77 -1.79 72.97
CA TYR A 447 3.71 -1.46 74.39
C TYR A 447 3.21 -0.03 74.55
N ILE A 448 2.17 0.17 75.36
CA ILE A 448 1.59 1.48 75.66
C ILE A 448 1.72 1.72 77.16
N ALA A 449 2.42 2.78 77.57
CA ALA A 449 2.33 3.25 78.95
C ALA A 449 0.89 3.68 79.25
N GLU A 450 0.37 3.25 80.40
CA GLU A 450 -0.95 3.67 80.88
C GLU A 450 -1.03 5.18 81.18
N ASN A 451 -2.17 5.66 81.68
CA ASN A 451 -2.39 7.08 81.96
C ASN A 451 -2.08 7.98 80.74
N ASN A 452 -2.18 7.39 79.53
CA ASN A 452 -1.87 8.04 78.28
C ASN A 452 -2.82 9.20 78.03
N LYS A 453 -2.35 10.23 77.32
CA LYS A 453 -3.23 11.34 76.93
C LYS A 453 -4.28 10.85 75.92
N PRO A 454 -5.57 11.21 76.07
CA PRO A 454 -6.55 11.06 75.00
C PRO A 454 -6.07 11.79 73.74
N GLY A 455 -6.22 11.14 72.58
CA GLY A 455 -5.69 11.60 71.29
C GLY A 455 -4.22 11.25 71.03
N ALA A 456 -3.52 10.54 71.92
CA ALA A 456 -2.14 10.13 71.68
C ALA A 456 -2.03 9.12 70.53
N SER A 457 -1.05 9.30 69.64
CA SER A 457 -0.71 8.35 68.57
C SER A 457 -0.04 7.12 69.17
N VAL A 458 -0.68 5.96 69.01
CA VAL A 458 -0.27 4.67 69.59
C VAL A 458 0.70 3.93 68.67
N PHE A 459 0.35 3.79 67.40
CA PHE A 459 1.16 3.06 66.42
C PHE A 459 0.79 3.48 64.99
N GLN A 460 1.73 3.44 64.04
CA GLN A 460 1.47 3.65 62.63
C GLN A 460 1.85 2.41 61.82
N MET A 461 0.93 1.97 60.96
CA MET A 461 1.18 0.93 59.96
C MET A 461 1.09 1.47 58.53
N SER A 462 1.65 0.69 57.60
CA SER A 462 1.50 0.89 56.17
C SER A 462 1.39 -0.47 55.51
N ALA A 463 0.41 -0.60 54.62
CA ALA A 463 0.41 -1.58 53.54
C ALA A 463 0.79 -0.85 52.23
N SER A 464 1.33 -1.59 51.28
CA SER A 464 1.56 -1.12 49.92
C SER A 464 0.74 -1.97 48.96
N ASP A 465 0.14 -1.31 47.99
CA ASP A 465 -0.49 -1.94 46.85
C ASP A 465 0.31 -1.59 45.58
N PRO A 466 0.55 -2.53 44.64
CA PRO A 466 1.25 -2.24 43.40
C PRO A 466 0.36 -1.64 42.28
N ASP A 467 -0.96 -1.79 42.37
CA ASP A 467 -1.91 -1.39 41.32
C ASP A 467 -2.03 0.16 41.24
N LEU A 468 -2.73 0.72 40.25
CA LEU A 468 -2.67 2.16 39.95
C LEU A 468 -3.92 2.94 40.40
N GLN A 469 -3.71 4.20 40.79
CA GLN A 469 -4.77 5.15 41.16
C GLN A 469 -5.65 4.65 42.32
N GLU A 470 -6.94 4.39 42.10
CA GLU A 470 -7.87 3.94 43.14
C GLU A 470 -7.71 2.44 43.45
N ASN A 471 -7.25 1.63 42.49
CA ASN A 471 -6.89 0.23 42.73
C ASN A 471 -5.70 0.18 43.71
N GLY A 472 -4.65 0.96 43.44
CA GLY A 472 -3.53 1.14 44.38
C GLY A 472 -3.84 1.93 45.66
N ARG A 473 -5.06 2.45 45.87
CA ARG A 473 -5.36 3.36 46.99
C ARG A 473 -5.76 2.59 48.25
N VAL A 474 -4.76 2.30 49.08
CA VAL A 474 -4.98 1.70 50.39
C VAL A 474 -5.71 2.65 51.35
N SER A 475 -6.81 2.17 51.95
CA SER A 475 -7.55 2.78 53.04
C SER A 475 -7.60 1.83 54.26
N TYR A 476 -7.41 2.35 55.49
CA TYR A 476 -7.31 1.53 56.72
C TYR A 476 -8.55 1.60 57.61
N PHE A 477 -8.99 0.43 58.11
CA PHE A 477 -10.17 0.30 58.98
C PHE A 477 -9.91 -0.58 60.20
N LEU A 478 -10.37 -0.16 61.39
CA LEU A 478 -10.42 -1.02 62.56
C LEU A 478 -11.60 -2.00 62.40
N ARG A 479 -11.34 -3.29 62.59
CA ARG A 479 -12.41 -4.31 62.59
C ARG A 479 -13.01 -4.41 63.98
N ASP A 480 -14.34 -4.24 64.10
CA ASP A 480 -15.03 -4.36 65.38
C ASP A 480 -14.76 -5.73 66.04
N LEU A 481 -14.21 -5.65 67.24
CA LEU A 481 -13.90 -6.73 68.17
C LEU A 481 -14.27 -6.24 69.58
N ASP A 482 -14.87 -7.10 70.38
CA ASP A 482 -15.28 -6.74 71.74
C ASP A 482 -14.11 -6.90 72.72
N ILE A 483 -13.66 -5.78 73.29
CA ILE A 483 -12.71 -5.76 74.42
C ILE A 483 -13.54 -5.71 75.69
N GLN A 484 -13.46 -6.76 76.52
CA GLN A 484 -14.18 -6.89 77.80
C GLN A 484 -15.71 -6.61 77.72
N GLY A 485 -16.34 -6.79 76.55
CA GLY A 485 -17.77 -6.51 76.32
C GLY A 485 -18.08 -5.07 75.87
N SER A 486 -17.08 -4.28 75.48
CA SER A 486 -17.23 -2.98 74.80
C SER A 486 -16.55 -3.02 73.43
N SER A 487 -17.13 -2.37 72.41
CA SER A 487 -16.50 -2.29 71.08
C SER A 487 -15.15 -1.55 71.15
N LEU A 488 -14.16 -2.12 70.44
CA LEU A 488 -12.86 -1.53 70.12
C LEU A 488 -12.93 -0.03 69.74
N SER A 489 -14.01 0.38 69.05
CA SER A 489 -14.25 1.75 68.59
C SER A 489 -14.40 2.76 69.73
N ARG A 490 -14.60 2.33 70.99
CA ARG A 490 -14.50 3.21 72.16
C ARG A 490 -13.06 3.61 72.45
N TYR A 491 -12.14 2.65 72.46
CA TYR A 491 -10.77 2.82 72.96
C TYR A 491 -9.82 3.38 71.90
N LEU A 492 -10.02 3.00 70.63
CA LEU A 492 -9.12 3.37 69.53
C LEU A 492 -9.84 4.06 68.37
N ALA A 493 -9.10 4.92 67.68
CA ALA A 493 -9.38 5.41 66.33
C ALA A 493 -8.25 4.96 65.39
N ILE A 494 -8.55 4.85 64.09
CA ILE A 494 -7.54 4.81 63.03
C ILE A 494 -7.85 5.91 62.03
N ASP A 495 -6.79 6.55 61.52
CA ASP A 495 -6.87 7.44 60.37
C ASP A 495 -6.78 6.60 59.08
N ALA A 496 -7.79 6.75 58.23
CA ALA A 496 -7.99 5.89 57.06
C ALA A 496 -6.99 6.15 55.93
N ASP A 497 -6.40 7.35 55.83
CA ASP A 497 -5.44 7.69 54.76
C ASP A 497 -3.99 7.39 55.17
N ASN A 498 -3.61 7.57 56.44
CA ASN A 498 -2.20 7.47 56.89
C ASN A 498 -1.87 6.29 57.83
N GLY A 499 -2.88 5.50 58.24
CA GLY A 499 -2.68 4.28 59.03
C GLY A 499 -2.19 4.51 60.46
N ILE A 500 -2.30 5.73 60.99
CA ILE A 500 -2.00 6.05 62.39
C ILE A 500 -3.19 5.67 63.28
N ILE A 501 -2.92 4.92 64.33
CA ILE A 501 -3.86 4.58 65.40
C ILE A 501 -3.71 5.57 66.55
N TYR A 502 -4.83 6.04 67.08
CA TYR A 502 -4.91 6.97 68.20
C TYR A 502 -5.69 6.36 69.36
N ALA A 503 -5.23 6.56 70.59
CA ALA A 503 -6.02 6.27 71.78
C ALA A 503 -7.10 7.33 71.96
N LYS A 504 -8.37 6.92 72.10
CA LYS A 504 -9.51 7.83 72.34
C LYS A 504 -9.73 8.12 73.82
N ASP A 505 -9.43 7.15 74.67
CA ASP A 505 -9.62 7.17 76.13
C ASP A 505 -8.25 6.96 76.82
N THR A 506 -8.22 7.03 78.14
CA THR A 506 -7.03 6.64 78.93
C THR A 506 -7.02 5.13 79.17
N PHE A 507 -5.86 4.49 79.05
CA PHE A 507 -5.62 3.11 79.49
C PHE A 507 -5.16 3.09 80.96
N ASP A 508 -5.48 1.99 81.64
CA ASP A 508 -5.44 1.77 83.09
C ASP A 508 -5.08 0.29 83.28
N PHE A 509 -3.92 -0.02 83.85
CA PHE A 509 -3.36 -1.37 83.85
C PHE A 509 -4.19 -2.33 84.73
N GLU A 510 -4.72 -1.84 85.84
CA GLU A 510 -5.53 -2.56 86.82
C GLU A 510 -6.84 -3.09 86.21
N GLN A 511 -7.41 -2.34 85.25
CA GLN A 511 -8.59 -2.77 84.48
C GLN A 511 -8.22 -3.57 83.21
N LEU A 512 -7.15 -3.22 82.50
CA LEU A 512 -6.83 -3.80 81.18
C LEU A 512 -5.32 -3.92 80.93
N GLN A 513 -4.75 -5.09 81.18
CA GLN A 513 -3.31 -5.35 80.98
C GLN A 513 -2.93 -5.67 79.54
N THR A 514 -3.76 -6.45 78.82
CA THR A 514 -3.49 -6.87 77.43
C THR A 514 -4.76 -7.00 76.60
N PHE A 515 -4.68 -6.66 75.32
CA PHE A 515 -5.72 -6.92 74.33
C PHE A 515 -5.11 -7.07 72.92
N HIS A 516 -5.89 -7.57 71.96
CA HIS A 516 -5.48 -7.63 70.56
C HIS A 516 -6.63 -7.22 69.64
N PHE A 517 -6.29 -6.67 68.48
CA PHE A 517 -7.29 -6.26 67.48
C PHE A 517 -6.78 -6.46 66.06
N GLN A 518 -7.71 -6.40 65.10
CA GLN A 518 -7.43 -6.51 63.67
C GLN A 518 -7.65 -5.16 62.99
N VAL A 519 -6.67 -4.74 62.18
CA VAL A 519 -6.85 -3.71 61.16
C VAL A 519 -7.05 -4.40 59.82
N GLU A 520 -7.97 -3.87 59.01
CA GLU A 520 -8.24 -4.29 57.64
C GLU A 520 -7.82 -3.15 56.72
N ALA A 521 -6.82 -3.38 55.87
CA ALA A 521 -6.50 -2.51 54.74
C ALA A 521 -7.34 -2.94 53.53
N LYS A 522 -7.82 -1.97 52.75
CA LYS A 522 -8.63 -2.18 51.55
C LYS A 522 -8.13 -1.28 50.44
N ASP A 523 -8.21 -1.72 49.20
CA ASP A 523 -8.16 -0.80 48.07
C ASP A 523 -9.47 0.02 47.94
N ASN A 524 -9.52 0.91 46.95
CA ASN A 524 -10.76 1.52 46.44
C ASN A 524 -11.18 0.91 45.07
N GLY A 525 -10.67 -0.26 44.72
CA GLY A 525 -10.85 -0.91 43.43
C GLY A 525 -12.20 -1.62 43.26
N PHE A 526 -12.36 -2.30 42.13
CA PHE A 526 -13.53 -3.15 41.89
C PHE A 526 -13.13 -4.44 41.15
N PRO A 527 -13.28 -5.64 41.77
CA PRO A 527 -13.78 -5.88 43.13
C PRO A 527 -12.80 -5.38 44.21
N ILE A 528 -13.34 -4.93 45.36
CA ILE A 528 -12.51 -4.50 46.49
C ILE A 528 -11.76 -5.71 47.07
N LEU A 529 -10.44 -5.64 47.13
CA LEU A 529 -9.56 -6.60 47.79
C LEU A 529 -9.10 -6.05 49.15
N THR A 530 -8.81 -6.95 50.09
CA THR A 530 -8.50 -6.58 51.47
C THR A 530 -7.42 -7.47 52.07
N ALA A 531 -6.70 -6.93 53.05
CA ALA A 531 -5.73 -7.66 53.84
C ALA A 531 -5.82 -7.28 55.32
N THR A 532 -5.44 -8.19 56.20
CA THR A 532 -5.55 -8.01 57.65
C THR A 532 -4.20 -7.96 58.35
N PHE A 533 -4.12 -7.14 59.40
CA PHE A 533 -2.96 -6.96 60.25
C PHE A 533 -3.38 -7.10 61.71
N ILE A 534 -2.64 -7.91 62.49
CA ILE A 534 -2.95 -8.16 63.91
C ILE A 534 -2.06 -7.28 64.79
N VAL A 535 -2.68 -6.45 65.62
CA VAL A 535 -1.97 -5.68 66.66
C VAL A 535 -2.24 -6.35 68.01
N SER A 536 -1.18 -6.76 68.69
CA SER A 536 -1.22 -7.14 70.11
C SER A 536 -0.77 -5.94 70.93
N VAL A 537 -1.56 -5.55 71.93
CA VAL A 537 -1.28 -4.43 72.84
C VAL A 537 -1.03 -4.97 74.23
N THR A 538 0.11 -4.60 74.78
CA THR A 538 0.46 -4.79 76.19
C THR A 538 0.54 -3.41 76.84
N ILE A 539 -0.27 -3.17 77.88
CA ILE A 539 -0.22 -1.93 78.65
C ILE A 539 0.87 -2.05 79.70
N VAL A 540 1.57 -0.94 79.95
CA VAL A 540 2.71 -0.86 80.87
C VAL A 540 2.33 0.03 82.05
N ASP A 541 2.05 -0.66 83.15
CA ASP A 541 2.10 -0.28 84.57
C ASP A 541 3.07 0.89 84.88
N GLN A 542 2.57 1.92 85.55
CA GLN A 542 3.33 3.01 86.18
C GLN A 542 2.97 3.08 87.67
N ASN A 543 3.87 3.64 88.49
CA ASN A 543 3.68 3.73 89.94
C ASN A 543 2.70 4.87 90.29
N ASP A 544 1.42 4.61 90.07
CA ASP A 544 0.28 5.55 90.08
C ASP A 544 -0.56 5.42 91.35
N ASN A 545 -0.70 4.19 91.88
CA ASN A 545 -1.35 3.95 93.17
C ASN A 545 -0.33 3.97 94.31
N ALA A 546 -0.81 4.24 95.52
CA ALA A 546 0.00 4.25 96.73
C ALA A 546 -0.39 3.09 97.66
N PRO A 547 0.58 2.48 98.38
CA PRO A 547 0.36 1.26 99.16
C PRO A 547 -0.78 1.37 100.16
N VAL A 548 -1.85 0.61 99.96
CA VAL A 548 -3.04 0.65 100.82
C VAL A 548 -2.86 -0.26 102.02
N ILE A 549 -2.82 0.32 103.22
CA ILE A 549 -2.69 -0.43 104.49
C ILE A 549 -4.03 -1.09 104.83
N LEU A 550 -4.03 -2.43 104.82
CA LEU A 550 -5.21 -3.27 105.09
C LEU A 550 -5.34 -3.64 106.58
N TYR A 551 -4.23 -3.76 107.29
CA TYR A 551 -4.19 -4.07 108.72
C TYR A 551 -2.93 -3.47 109.39
N PRO A 552 -3.02 -2.93 110.63
CA PRO A 552 -4.23 -2.82 111.45
C PRO A 552 -5.26 -1.81 110.93
N ASP A 553 -6.53 -2.04 111.25
CA ASP A 553 -7.67 -1.28 110.70
C ASP A 553 -7.83 0.08 111.40
N VAL A 554 -7.59 1.15 110.65
CA VAL A 554 -7.58 2.55 111.14
C VAL A 554 -8.95 3.24 111.00
N ARG A 555 -9.98 2.57 110.47
CA ARG A 555 -11.23 3.20 109.96
C ARG A 555 -12.06 4.04 110.96
N ASN A 556 -11.78 3.99 112.26
CA ASN A 556 -12.51 4.78 113.28
C ASN A 556 -11.59 5.53 114.29
N ALA A 557 -10.26 5.50 114.15
CA ALA A 557 -9.34 6.15 115.10
C ALA A 557 -8.02 6.54 114.42
N SER A 558 -7.43 7.69 114.79
CA SER A 558 -6.17 8.20 114.22
C SER A 558 -4.92 7.36 114.52
N VAL A 559 -5.03 6.43 115.48
CA VAL A 559 -3.95 5.57 115.96
C VAL A 559 -4.52 4.18 116.20
N ALA A 560 -3.95 3.15 115.57
CA ALA A 560 -4.30 1.76 115.87
C ALA A 560 -3.54 1.30 117.13
N ILE A 561 -4.24 0.76 118.12
CA ILE A 561 -3.67 0.48 119.45
C ILE A 561 -3.36 -1.01 119.59
N GLU A 562 -2.10 -1.31 119.94
CA GLU A 562 -1.58 -2.68 120.13
C GLU A 562 -1.09 -2.86 121.56
N ILE A 563 -1.38 -4.02 122.17
CA ILE A 563 -1.10 -4.28 123.60
C ILE A 563 0.05 -5.28 123.74
N VAL A 564 1.11 -4.88 124.44
CA VAL A 564 2.33 -5.67 124.61
C VAL A 564 2.55 -5.97 126.11
N PRO A 565 2.79 -7.24 126.51
CA PRO A 565 3.08 -7.58 127.90
C PRO A 565 4.39 -6.92 128.39
N ARG A 566 4.47 -6.49 129.66
CA ARG A 566 5.71 -5.92 130.22
C ARG A 566 6.84 -6.93 130.37
N LEU A 567 6.52 -8.23 130.30
CA LEU A 567 7.48 -9.34 130.25
C LEU A 567 7.89 -9.72 128.81
N ALA A 568 7.61 -8.88 127.80
CA ALA A 568 8.06 -9.09 126.44
C ALA A 568 9.61 -9.11 126.34
N ASN A 569 10.14 -10.28 125.97
CA ASN A 569 11.54 -10.46 125.61
C ASN A 569 11.89 -9.70 124.32
N ALA A 570 13.18 -9.56 124.03
CA ALA A 570 13.64 -9.17 122.70
C ALA A 570 13.10 -10.12 121.60
N ASN A 571 12.87 -9.58 120.41
CA ASN A 571 12.30 -10.24 119.24
C ASN A 571 10.83 -10.72 119.38
N TYR A 572 10.09 -10.21 120.37
CA TYR A 572 8.64 -10.40 120.52
C TYR A 572 7.89 -9.68 119.40
N LEU A 573 6.92 -10.36 118.78
CA LEU A 573 6.06 -9.80 117.73
C LEU A 573 4.96 -8.94 118.37
N VAL A 574 4.97 -7.64 118.08
CA VAL A 574 3.94 -6.68 118.53
C VAL A 574 2.72 -6.80 117.63
N THR A 575 2.91 -6.60 116.33
CA THR A 575 1.89 -6.70 115.29
C THR A 575 2.57 -6.90 113.94
N LYS A 576 1.79 -7.08 112.88
CA LYS A 576 2.28 -7.12 111.50
C LYS A 576 1.48 -6.12 110.67
N VAL A 577 2.12 -5.09 110.15
CA VAL A 577 1.51 -4.22 109.14
C VAL A 577 1.33 -5.04 107.86
N VAL A 578 0.12 -5.01 107.30
CA VAL A 578 -0.19 -5.63 106.01
C VAL A 578 -0.74 -4.54 105.11
N ALA A 579 -0.06 -4.33 103.99
CA ALA A 579 -0.51 -3.45 102.92
C ALA A 579 -0.64 -4.22 101.59
N HIS A 580 -1.26 -3.58 100.61
CA HIS A 580 -1.51 -4.06 99.26
C HIS A 580 -1.37 -2.89 98.30
N ASP A 581 -0.58 -3.04 97.24
CA ASP A 581 -0.61 -2.11 96.10
C ASP A 581 -1.44 -2.68 94.95
N PRO A 582 -2.27 -1.86 94.28
CA PRO A 582 -2.98 -2.25 93.06
C PRO A 582 -2.05 -2.62 91.89
N ASP A 583 -0.92 -1.92 91.77
CA ASP A 583 0.04 -1.96 90.66
C ASP A 583 0.75 -3.34 90.52
N SER A 584 1.87 -3.42 89.78
CA SER A 584 2.58 -4.68 89.59
C SER A 584 4.11 -4.58 89.58
N GLY A 585 4.78 -5.73 89.45
CA GLY A 585 6.24 -5.80 89.32
C GLY A 585 7.02 -5.18 90.48
N GLN A 586 7.64 -4.02 90.21
CA GLN A 586 8.36 -3.22 91.22
C GLN A 586 7.47 -2.16 91.88
N ASN A 587 6.41 -1.74 91.20
CA ASN A 587 5.47 -0.73 91.68
C ASN A 587 4.60 -1.32 92.82
N ALA A 588 4.28 -2.61 92.76
CA ALA A 588 3.71 -3.33 93.92
C ALA A 588 4.74 -3.95 94.90
N TRP A 589 6.04 -3.63 94.79
CA TRP A 589 7.05 -4.22 95.68
C TRP A 589 7.18 -3.48 97.01
N LEU A 590 6.35 -3.90 97.96
CA LEU A 590 6.23 -3.29 99.29
C LEU A 590 7.49 -3.45 100.17
N SER A 591 7.90 -2.34 100.75
CA SER A 591 8.97 -2.19 101.73
C SER A 591 8.48 -1.47 102.99
N TYR A 592 8.93 -1.90 104.17
CA TYR A 592 8.41 -1.43 105.46
C TYR A 592 9.50 -0.74 106.29
N HIS A 593 9.30 0.53 106.64
CA HIS A 593 10.30 1.34 107.32
C HIS A 593 9.78 2.02 108.59
N LEU A 594 10.63 2.10 109.62
CA LEU A 594 10.31 2.77 110.88
C LEU A 594 10.64 4.26 110.77
N LEU A 595 9.64 5.10 110.49
CA LEU A 595 9.80 6.54 110.29
C LEU A 595 9.91 7.29 111.62
N HIS A 596 9.12 6.89 112.62
CA HIS A 596 9.18 7.46 113.96
C HIS A 596 8.93 6.40 115.04
N SER A 597 9.60 6.55 116.20
CA SER A 597 9.35 5.75 117.41
C SER A 597 9.66 6.61 118.64
N SER A 598 8.85 6.49 119.69
CA SER A 598 9.15 7.08 121.00
C SER A 598 10.44 6.54 121.64
N ASP A 599 10.92 5.36 121.22
CA ASP A 599 12.28 4.87 121.49
C ASP A 599 12.78 4.08 120.28
N THR A 600 13.80 4.61 119.59
CA THR A 600 14.42 3.98 118.41
C THR A 600 15.29 2.77 118.75
N SER A 601 15.58 2.53 120.03
CA SER A 601 16.28 1.33 120.52
C SER A 601 15.35 0.17 120.89
N LEU A 602 14.03 0.41 120.92
CA LEU A 602 13.05 -0.53 121.49
C LEU A 602 12.25 -1.31 120.45
N PHE A 603 11.95 -0.72 119.29
CA PHE A 603 11.17 -1.34 118.23
C PHE A 603 11.95 -1.38 116.91
N GLN A 604 11.70 -2.42 116.13
CA GLN A 604 12.20 -2.60 114.76
C GLN A 604 11.08 -3.18 113.89
N VAL A 605 10.95 -2.71 112.66
CA VAL A 605 10.10 -3.33 111.64
C VAL A 605 10.97 -4.12 110.67
N LEU A 606 10.52 -5.31 110.26
CA LEU A 606 11.23 -6.11 109.26
C LEU A 606 10.86 -5.61 107.84
N PRO A 607 11.83 -5.11 107.04
CA PRO A 607 11.51 -4.42 105.78
C PRO A 607 10.77 -5.23 104.72
N ASN A 608 10.86 -6.56 104.77
CA ASN A 608 10.28 -7.46 103.78
C ASN A 608 8.98 -8.15 104.28
N SER A 609 8.51 -7.84 105.49
CA SER A 609 7.35 -8.53 106.07
C SER A 609 6.39 -7.67 106.87
N GLY A 610 6.73 -6.41 107.18
CA GLY A 610 5.88 -5.53 107.98
C GLY A 610 5.73 -5.93 109.45
N GLU A 611 6.44 -6.97 109.91
CA GLU A 611 6.43 -7.40 111.30
C GLU A 611 7.12 -6.38 112.19
N LEU A 612 6.35 -5.76 113.09
CA LEU A 612 6.87 -4.91 114.14
C LEU A 612 7.26 -5.77 115.34
N ARG A 613 8.53 -5.71 115.74
CA ARG A 613 9.10 -6.51 116.81
C ARG A 613 9.86 -5.67 117.83
N THR A 614 10.00 -6.19 119.05
CA THR A 614 10.87 -5.59 120.06
C THR A 614 12.35 -5.84 119.72
N SER A 615 13.17 -4.79 119.73
CA SER A 615 14.62 -4.88 119.47
C SER A 615 15.40 -5.31 120.72
N ARG A 616 14.87 -4.96 121.91
CA ARG A 616 15.40 -5.29 123.23
C ARG A 616 14.26 -5.70 124.16
N SER A 617 14.57 -6.43 125.23
CA SER A 617 13.58 -6.69 126.29
C SER A 617 13.17 -5.38 126.98
N MET A 618 11.90 -5.32 127.41
CA MET A 618 11.34 -4.17 128.13
C MET A 618 12.06 -3.96 129.47
N ARG A 619 12.31 -2.70 129.84
CA ARG A 619 12.86 -2.28 131.14
C ARG A 619 11.78 -1.62 131.98
N SER A 620 11.91 -1.69 133.30
CA SER A 620 11.03 -0.99 134.25
C SER A 620 11.11 0.54 134.19
N SER A 621 12.01 1.09 133.38
CA SER A 621 12.18 2.52 133.08
C SER A 621 11.52 2.98 131.79
N ASP A 622 11.05 2.06 130.94
CA ASP A 622 10.50 2.40 129.63
C ASP A 622 9.05 2.93 129.78
N PRO A 623 8.63 3.97 129.03
CA PRO A 623 7.31 4.58 129.20
C PRO A 623 6.16 3.64 128.81
N ILE A 624 5.05 3.72 129.55
CA ILE A 624 3.92 2.78 129.40
C ILE A 624 3.20 2.92 128.04
N LYS A 625 3.23 4.11 127.44
CA LYS A 625 2.80 4.37 126.05
C LYS A 625 4.03 4.51 125.15
N HIS A 626 3.97 3.98 123.93
CA HIS A 626 4.84 4.38 122.81
C HIS A 626 4.02 4.69 121.56
N LYS A 627 4.44 5.67 120.78
CA LYS A 627 3.88 6.02 119.47
C LYS A 627 4.91 5.63 118.40
N VAL A 628 4.50 4.79 117.46
CA VAL A 628 5.35 4.23 116.40
C VAL A 628 4.71 4.52 115.06
N VAL A 629 5.42 5.17 114.14
CA VAL A 629 4.95 5.44 112.78
C VAL A 629 5.72 4.55 111.81
N ILE A 630 5.01 3.65 111.15
CA ILE A 630 5.56 2.80 110.09
C ILE A 630 5.16 3.41 108.76
N LEU A 631 6.16 3.63 107.92
CA LEU A 631 6.03 3.95 106.51
C LEU A 631 5.98 2.63 105.73
N VAL A 632 5.01 2.51 104.83
CA VAL A 632 5.04 1.54 103.74
C VAL A 632 5.38 2.30 102.47
N THR A 633 6.42 1.87 101.78
CA THR A 633 6.86 2.39 100.47
C THR A 633 6.79 1.26 99.46
N ASP A 634 6.42 1.56 98.23
CA ASP A 634 6.66 0.66 97.09
C ASP A 634 8.16 0.62 96.72
N SER A 635 8.47 0.16 95.50
CA SER A 635 9.81 0.27 94.89
C SER A 635 9.75 0.82 93.46
N GLY A 636 8.73 1.63 93.13
CA GLY A 636 8.61 2.30 91.83
C GLY A 636 9.41 3.60 91.73
N ASP A 637 9.28 4.29 90.61
CA ASP A 637 9.87 5.61 90.37
C ASP A 637 8.83 6.54 89.68
N PRO A 638 8.30 7.57 90.37
CA PRO A 638 8.61 7.96 91.75
C PRO A 638 7.96 7.03 92.78
N SER A 639 8.71 6.64 93.81
CA SER A 639 8.18 5.77 94.87
C SER A 639 7.09 6.48 95.69
N LEU A 640 5.91 5.90 95.75
CA LEU A 640 4.77 6.35 96.57
C LEU A 640 4.81 5.65 97.94
N SER A 641 3.98 6.14 98.86
CA SER A 641 3.99 5.67 100.24
C SER A 641 2.75 6.00 101.05
N SER A 642 2.54 5.23 102.10
CA SER A 642 1.52 5.45 103.12
C SER A 642 2.10 5.28 104.53
N THR A 643 1.43 5.84 105.54
CA THR A 643 1.90 5.74 106.94
C THR A 643 0.78 5.25 107.85
N VAL A 644 1.12 4.34 108.76
CA VAL A 644 0.26 3.94 109.89
C VAL A 644 0.90 4.36 111.20
N THR A 645 0.09 4.99 112.07
CA THR A 645 0.50 5.31 113.44
C THR A 645 -0.04 4.26 114.40
N LEU A 646 0.86 3.62 115.12
CA LEU A 646 0.61 2.56 116.10
C LEU A 646 0.82 3.11 117.52
N GLY A 647 -0.18 2.92 118.38
CA GLY A 647 -0.15 3.24 119.80
C GLY A 647 0.13 1.97 120.57
N ILE A 648 1.37 1.76 120.99
CA ILE A 648 1.77 0.54 121.71
C ILE A 648 1.60 0.80 123.20
N LEU A 649 0.82 -0.06 123.87
CA LEU A 649 0.51 0.05 125.28
C LEU A 649 1.10 -1.13 126.06
N LEU A 650 1.97 -0.83 127.02
CA LEU A 650 2.59 -1.83 127.89
C LEU A 650 1.62 -2.23 129.02
N ALA A 651 0.88 -3.32 128.83
CA ALA A 651 -0.10 -3.82 129.79
C ALA A 651 -0.16 -5.35 129.82
N ASP A 652 -0.26 -5.90 131.04
CA ASP A 652 -0.34 -7.35 131.29
C ASP A 652 -1.79 -7.86 131.35
N THR A 653 -2.76 -6.95 131.30
CA THR A 653 -4.21 -7.18 131.25
C THR A 653 -4.86 -6.13 130.36
N LEU A 654 -6.01 -6.46 129.74
CA LEU A 654 -6.72 -5.55 128.85
C LEU A 654 -7.28 -4.33 129.64
N PRO A 655 -6.98 -3.08 129.25
CA PRO A 655 -7.54 -1.89 129.91
C PRO A 655 -9.06 -1.78 129.72
N GLN A 656 -9.78 -1.32 130.75
CA GLN A 656 -11.22 -1.02 130.64
C GLN A 656 -11.54 0.31 129.92
N ALA A 657 -10.52 1.13 129.67
CA ALA A 657 -10.57 2.29 128.80
C ALA A 657 -9.23 2.40 128.05
N LEU A 658 -9.28 2.64 126.74
CA LEU A 658 -8.06 2.88 125.95
C LEU A 658 -7.52 4.28 126.28
N PRO A 659 -6.21 4.43 126.54
CA PRO A 659 -5.62 5.74 126.77
C PRO A 659 -5.51 6.52 125.47
N ASP A 660 -5.72 7.83 125.55
CA ASP A 660 -5.52 8.72 124.42
C ASP A 660 -4.03 8.79 124.03
N PHE A 661 -3.75 8.91 122.73
CA PHE A 661 -2.41 9.01 122.14
C PHE A 661 -2.14 10.40 121.52
N ASP A 662 -3.05 11.37 121.68
CA ASP A 662 -2.83 12.79 121.39
C ASP A 662 -2.21 13.54 122.58
N ASP A 663 -0.96 13.18 122.91
CA ASP A 663 -0.12 13.96 123.82
C ASP A 663 0.29 15.30 123.15
N SER A 664 -0.59 16.30 123.27
CA SER A 664 -0.40 17.69 122.83
C SER A 664 0.56 18.42 123.78
N LEU A 665 1.86 18.18 123.58
CA LEU A 665 2.91 18.61 124.50
C LEU A 665 3.09 20.15 124.54
N GLU A 666 3.29 20.68 125.75
CA GLU A 666 3.19 22.10 126.04
C GLU A 666 4.26 22.99 125.37
N THR A 667 3.79 24.14 124.87
CA THR A 667 4.51 25.40 124.64
C THR A 667 6.04 25.41 124.71
N HIS A 668 6.68 25.35 123.55
CA HIS A 668 7.79 26.25 123.22
C HIS A 668 7.50 27.00 121.94
N GLY A 669 7.07 28.27 122.08
CA GLY A 669 6.68 29.14 120.98
C GLY A 669 7.87 29.66 120.18
N GLN A 670 8.47 28.83 119.33
CA GLN A 670 9.45 29.27 118.33
C GLN A 670 8.78 29.60 117.00
N GLN A 671 8.49 30.89 116.83
CA GLN A 671 8.41 31.62 115.56
C GLN A 671 7.71 30.91 114.39
N LEU A 672 6.42 31.27 114.19
CA LEU A 672 5.90 31.39 112.81
C LEU A 672 6.90 32.23 112.00
N SER A 673 7.47 31.63 110.94
CA SER A 673 8.50 32.31 110.17
C SER A 673 7.96 33.59 109.55
N SER A 674 8.80 34.61 109.44
CA SER A 674 8.45 35.87 108.75
C SER A 674 7.95 35.61 107.33
N LEU A 675 8.41 34.52 106.71
CA LEU A 675 8.04 34.05 105.38
C LEU A 675 6.53 33.74 105.27
N ASN A 676 5.92 33.12 106.29
CA ASN A 676 4.47 32.86 106.29
C ASN A 676 3.66 34.17 106.44
N PHE A 677 4.15 35.13 107.22
CA PHE A 677 3.51 36.45 107.33
C PHE A 677 3.62 37.25 106.02
N TYR A 678 4.79 37.23 105.37
CA TYR A 678 4.98 37.82 104.05
C TYR A 678 4.19 37.09 102.95
N LEU A 679 3.99 35.77 103.04
CA LEU A 679 3.14 35.01 102.11
C LEU A 679 1.67 35.42 102.22
N ILE A 680 1.15 35.56 103.45
CA ILE A 680 -0.23 36.03 103.69
C ILE A 680 -0.39 37.48 103.23
N ILE A 681 0.59 38.35 103.47
CA ILE A 681 0.58 39.72 102.93
C ILE A 681 0.67 39.71 101.39
N ALA A 682 1.50 38.85 100.78
CA ALA A 682 1.61 38.75 99.33
C ALA A 682 0.30 38.27 98.69
N LEU A 683 -0.37 37.26 99.26
CA LEU A 683 -1.70 36.81 98.85
C LEU A 683 -2.77 37.90 99.05
N GLY A 684 -2.70 38.66 100.15
CA GLY A 684 -3.55 39.84 100.39
C GLY A 684 -3.32 40.96 99.37
N CYS A 685 -2.07 41.22 98.99
CA CYS A 685 -1.71 42.21 97.98
C CYS A 685 -2.08 41.75 96.56
N LEU A 686 -1.84 40.49 96.19
CA LEU A 686 -2.27 39.96 94.89
C LEU A 686 -3.80 39.98 94.75
N SER A 687 -4.53 39.57 95.79
CA SER A 687 -6.00 39.64 95.77
C SER A 687 -6.52 41.07 95.74
N LEU A 688 -5.90 42.03 96.45
CA LEU A 688 -6.23 43.46 96.33
C LEU A 688 -5.93 44.04 94.94
N VAL A 689 -4.79 43.69 94.33
CA VAL A 689 -4.43 44.13 92.96
C VAL A 689 -5.38 43.51 91.93
N PHE A 690 -5.71 42.23 92.07
CA PHE A 690 -6.67 41.53 91.20
C PHE A 690 -8.08 42.12 91.33
N PHE A 691 -8.54 42.41 92.55
CA PHE A 691 -9.82 43.05 92.80
C PHE A 691 -9.85 44.50 92.28
N GLY A 692 -8.76 45.25 92.43
CA GLY A 692 -8.58 46.57 91.84
C GLY A 692 -8.58 46.54 90.32
N PHE A 693 -7.97 45.53 89.69
CA PHE A 693 -7.99 45.32 88.25
C PHE A 693 -9.38 44.94 87.74
N ILE A 694 -10.13 44.09 88.47
CA ILE A 694 -11.54 43.81 88.17
C ILE A 694 -12.39 45.08 88.28
N ILE A 695 -12.23 45.89 89.34
CA ILE A 695 -12.93 47.18 89.48
C ILE A 695 -12.57 48.14 88.34
N PHE A 696 -11.30 48.19 87.91
CA PHE A 696 -10.87 49.00 86.78
C PHE A 696 -11.53 48.54 85.47
N LEU A 697 -11.54 47.23 85.17
CA LEU A 697 -12.24 46.67 84.01
C LEU A 697 -13.76 46.93 84.05
N PHE A 698 -14.37 46.86 85.24
CA PHE A 698 -15.79 47.18 85.43
C PHE A 698 -16.07 48.68 85.20
N ALA A 699 -15.18 49.56 85.69
CA ALA A 699 -15.27 51.00 85.48
C ALA A 699 -15.07 51.38 84.00
N VAL A 700 -14.13 50.74 83.30
CA VAL A 700 -13.92 50.91 81.85
C VAL A 700 -15.16 50.45 81.07
N ARG A 701 -15.73 49.27 81.36
CA ARG A 701 -17.01 48.83 80.77
C ARG A 701 -18.15 49.82 81.03
N LEU A 702 -18.31 50.29 82.27
CA LEU A 702 -19.36 51.26 82.64
C LEU A 702 -19.18 52.63 81.97
N PHE A 703 -17.95 53.06 81.69
CA PHE A 703 -17.69 54.28 80.91
C PHE A 703 -18.01 54.07 79.42
N HIS A 704 -17.61 52.94 78.84
CA HIS A 704 -17.83 52.65 77.42
C HIS A 704 -19.32 52.44 77.08
N CYS A 705 -20.09 51.84 78.00
CA CYS A 705 -21.55 51.69 77.86
C CYS A 705 -22.34 53.01 78.00
N ARG A 706 -21.69 54.16 78.21
CA ARG A 706 -22.36 55.46 78.43
C ARG A 706 -22.42 56.36 77.19
N THR A 707 -21.86 55.92 76.06
CA THR A 707 -21.78 56.72 74.81
C THR A 707 -22.46 56.11 73.58
N ASN A 708 -23.05 54.90 73.66
CA ASN A 708 -23.99 54.41 72.64
C ASN A 708 -24.97 53.33 73.20
N PRO A 709 -26.26 53.32 72.82
CA PRO A 709 -27.28 52.52 73.51
C PRO A 709 -27.68 51.20 72.80
N SER A 710 -26.89 50.13 72.94
CA SER A 710 -27.36 48.76 72.64
C SER A 710 -26.49 47.68 73.30
N CYS A 711 -26.89 47.19 74.48
CA CYS A 711 -26.28 46.02 75.13
C CYS A 711 -27.19 44.79 75.03
N ASN A 712 -26.64 43.67 74.55
CA ASN A 712 -26.98 42.24 74.79
C ASN A 712 -26.42 41.42 73.61
N CYS A 713 -25.86 40.21 73.77
CA CYS A 713 -25.36 39.52 74.97
C CYS A 713 -24.43 38.35 74.54
N CYS A 714 -23.71 37.76 75.51
CA CYS A 714 -22.90 36.53 75.41
C CYS A 714 -21.58 36.59 74.61
N CYS A 715 -20.72 35.61 74.91
CA CYS A 715 -19.28 35.52 74.60
C CYS A 715 -18.98 34.31 73.67
N PRO A 716 -17.73 33.86 73.48
CA PRO A 716 -16.65 34.53 72.74
C PRO A 716 -15.94 33.60 71.71
N THR A 717 -15.02 34.15 70.93
CA THR A 717 -13.86 33.40 70.37
C THR A 717 -12.69 34.36 70.14
N ASP A 718 -11.47 33.89 70.38
CA ASP A 718 -10.29 34.76 70.48
C ASP A 718 -9.67 35.16 69.12
N GLU A 719 -9.18 36.39 69.05
CA GLU A 719 -8.11 36.77 68.13
C GLU A 719 -6.75 36.35 68.74
N TYR A 720 -5.80 35.95 67.89
CA TYR A 720 -4.38 36.15 68.23
C TYR A 720 -3.58 36.64 67.01
N GLU A 721 -2.56 37.45 67.28
CA GLU A 721 -2.12 38.48 66.35
C GLU A 721 -1.16 38.06 65.23
N LYS A 722 -1.12 38.95 64.23
CA LYS A 722 -0.39 38.88 62.98
C LYS A 722 0.80 39.86 63.00
N TYR A 723 2.02 39.35 63.15
CA TYR A 723 3.24 40.15 62.96
C TYR A 723 4.03 39.73 61.71
N ARG A 724 4.58 40.75 61.02
CA ARG A 724 5.38 40.62 59.78
C ARG A 724 6.87 40.54 60.12
N TYR A 725 7.69 39.98 59.22
CA TYR A 725 8.64 40.78 58.43
C TYR A 725 9.24 40.00 57.23
N ASN A 726 9.91 40.72 56.34
CA ASN A 726 10.25 40.31 54.96
C ASN A 726 11.43 39.34 54.85
N VAL A 727 11.44 38.47 53.83
CA VAL A 727 12.56 38.24 52.88
C VAL A 727 11.98 37.79 51.51
N ARG A 728 12.72 37.98 50.42
CA ARG A 728 12.36 37.55 49.04
C ARG A 728 12.46 36.03 48.84
N MET A 729 11.53 35.43 48.10
CA MET A 729 11.79 34.68 46.86
C MET A 729 10.46 34.40 46.11
N LEU A 730 10.55 34.15 44.80
CA LEU A 730 9.50 33.68 43.88
C LEU A 730 10.05 32.43 43.16
N PRO A 731 9.26 31.60 42.43
CA PRO A 731 7.79 31.61 42.26
C PRO A 731 7.13 30.21 42.44
N SER A 732 5.79 30.14 42.48
CA SER A 732 4.98 29.17 41.67
C SER A 732 3.46 29.25 41.95
N SER A 733 2.69 28.59 41.07
CA SER A 733 1.34 28.02 41.28
C SER A 733 0.23 28.88 41.91
N ASN A 734 -0.73 29.29 41.06
CA ASN A 734 -2.09 29.60 41.49
C ASN A 734 -2.77 28.33 42.03
N PHE A 735 -3.37 28.39 43.23
CA PHE A 735 -4.59 27.66 43.57
C PHE A 735 -5.26 28.30 44.78
N THR A 736 -6.56 28.57 44.68
CA THR A 736 -7.41 29.01 45.78
C THR A 736 -8.64 28.10 45.84
N PRO A 737 -8.79 27.26 46.88
CA PRO A 737 -10.00 26.48 47.08
C PRO A 737 -11.07 27.36 47.74
N GLU A 738 -12.16 27.65 47.03
CA GLU A 738 -13.34 28.29 47.60
C GLU A 738 -14.52 27.31 47.53
N MET A 739 -14.63 26.45 48.55
CA MET A 739 -15.88 25.73 48.80
C MET A 739 -16.81 26.64 49.61
N VAL A 740 -17.90 27.07 48.99
CA VAL A 740 -19.01 27.74 49.66
C VAL A 740 -20.03 26.68 50.10
N GLU A 741 -20.13 26.46 51.40
CA GLU A 741 -21.18 25.63 51.99
C GLU A 741 -22.53 26.38 51.90
N ILE A 742 -23.53 25.79 51.25
CA ILE A 742 -24.90 26.33 51.22
C ILE A 742 -25.83 25.34 51.94
N ALA A 743 -26.04 25.59 53.24
CA ALA A 743 -27.14 24.98 53.97
C ALA A 743 -28.48 25.58 53.49
N GLY A 744 -29.33 24.78 52.83
CA GLY A 744 -30.57 25.27 52.21
C GLY A 744 -31.68 24.23 52.14
N MET A 745 -32.49 24.11 53.20
CA MET A 745 -33.75 23.37 53.14
C MET A 745 -34.82 24.17 52.37
N GLY A 746 -35.18 23.72 51.17
CA GLY A 746 -36.30 24.29 50.41
C GLY A 746 -36.64 23.49 49.15
N LYS A 747 -37.87 22.96 49.06
CA LYS A 747 -38.33 22.22 47.87
C LYS A 747 -38.64 23.18 46.71
N LEU A 748 -38.04 22.93 45.55
CA LEU A 748 -38.63 23.30 44.27
C LEU A 748 -38.59 22.11 43.30
N THR A 749 -39.70 21.92 42.59
CA THR A 749 -39.84 20.91 41.53
C THR A 749 -39.46 21.54 40.19
N HIS A 750 -38.46 20.99 39.48
CA HIS A 750 -38.48 20.68 38.04
C HIS A 750 -37.07 20.26 37.55
N THR A 751 -37.04 19.35 36.58
CA THR A 751 -35.81 18.75 36.03
C THR A 751 -35.15 19.70 35.02
N TYR A 752 -33.85 19.95 35.16
CA TYR A 752 -33.04 20.65 34.16
C TYR A 752 -31.72 19.91 33.89
N LEU A 753 -31.43 19.67 32.61
CA LEU A 753 -30.12 19.18 32.18
C LEU A 753 -29.10 20.33 32.19
N TYR A 754 -27.91 20.07 32.73
CA TYR A 754 -26.70 20.79 32.37
C TYR A 754 -25.84 19.92 31.46
N ARG A 755 -25.35 20.51 30.37
CA ARG A 755 -24.40 19.88 29.45
C ARG A 755 -23.09 20.64 29.52
N ALA A 756 -22.15 20.12 30.29
CA ALA A 756 -20.77 20.61 30.25
C ALA A 756 -20.15 20.33 28.87
N ALA A 757 -19.31 21.24 28.41
CA ALA A 757 -18.46 21.06 27.25
C ALA A 757 -17.09 21.64 27.57
N LEU A 758 -16.10 20.77 27.78
CA LEU A 758 -14.70 21.19 27.87
C LEU A 758 -14.14 21.28 26.45
N GLY A 759 -13.41 22.36 26.16
CA GLY A 759 -12.61 22.49 24.95
C GLY A 759 -11.15 22.24 25.25
N VAL A 760 -10.42 21.72 24.25
CA VAL A 760 -8.95 21.76 24.21
C VAL A 760 -8.59 22.35 22.85
N GLY A 761 -7.76 23.39 22.84
CA GLY A 761 -7.23 24.02 21.63
C GLY A 761 -5.75 23.71 21.44
N THR A 762 -5.22 23.99 20.25
CA THR A 762 -3.79 23.88 19.96
C THR A 762 -3.17 25.24 19.66
N SER A 763 -1.99 25.41 20.24
CA SER A 763 -1.08 26.56 20.16
C SER A 763 -0.77 27.06 18.75
N ASN A 764 -0.46 28.36 18.61
CA ASN A 764 0.94 28.71 18.31
C ASN A 764 1.34 30.15 18.66
N ASN A 765 2.66 30.31 18.85
CA ASN A 765 3.31 31.52 19.36
C ASN A 765 3.38 32.65 18.32
N ASN A 766 3.39 33.91 18.79
CA ASN A 766 4.43 34.87 18.42
C ASN A 766 4.52 36.03 19.43
N LEU A 767 5.66 36.74 19.45
CA LEU A 767 6.13 37.54 20.59
C LEU A 767 6.58 38.95 20.15
N MET A 768 6.23 39.98 20.93
CA MET A 768 6.79 41.36 20.89
C MET A 768 6.53 42.19 19.60
N SER A 769 6.59 43.55 19.59
CA SER A 769 6.46 44.57 20.65
C SER A 769 6.26 45.99 20.05
N ASN A 770 5.81 46.92 20.89
CA ASN A 770 6.13 48.37 20.92
C ASN A 770 5.38 49.41 20.04
N ARG A 771 4.84 50.40 20.78
CA ARG A 771 4.86 51.87 20.58
C ARG A 771 3.90 52.61 19.63
N ASP A 772 3.11 53.46 20.28
CA ASP A 772 3.04 54.94 20.13
C ASP A 772 2.60 55.58 18.80
N ALA A 773 1.32 55.95 18.77
CA ALA A 773 0.77 57.28 18.43
C ALA A 773 1.30 58.08 17.20
N GLY A 774 0.40 58.45 16.27
CA GLY A 774 0.67 59.54 15.31
C GLY A 774 -0.35 59.76 14.19
N ASN A 775 -1.25 60.74 14.38
CA ASN A 775 -1.99 61.53 13.38
C ASN A 775 -1.98 61.16 11.86
N LEU A 776 -3.20 60.84 11.37
CA LEU A 776 -3.96 61.66 10.40
C LEU A 776 -3.32 62.01 9.03
N SER A 777 -3.84 61.41 7.94
CA SER A 777 -4.12 62.12 6.68
C SER A 777 -5.23 61.41 5.86
N LYS A 778 -5.77 62.09 4.84
CA LYS A 778 -6.94 61.62 4.04
C LYS A 778 -6.52 61.12 2.65
N GLY A 779 -7.18 60.07 2.17
CA GLY A 779 -7.21 59.64 0.76
C GLY A 779 -8.37 58.64 0.58
N ALA A 780 -9.19 58.77 -0.48
CA ALA A 780 -10.51 58.12 -0.55
C ALA A 780 -10.77 57.39 -1.88
N GLY A 781 -11.59 56.33 -1.80
CA GLY A 781 -12.06 55.51 -2.92
C GLY A 781 -11.95 54.01 -2.60
N LEU A 782 -12.97 53.16 -2.78
CA LEU A 782 -14.32 53.38 -3.33
C LEU A 782 -15.38 52.49 -2.65
N LEU A 783 -16.64 52.91 -2.85
CA LEU A 783 -17.90 52.14 -2.83
C LEU A 783 -18.43 51.56 -1.50
N GLN A 784 -19.62 52.04 -1.14
CA GLN A 784 -20.44 51.60 -0.01
C GLN A 784 -21.46 50.53 -0.43
N VAL A 785 -21.95 49.79 0.56
CA VAL A 785 -23.21 49.02 0.52
C VAL A 785 -24.41 49.97 0.72
N PRO A 786 -25.59 49.69 0.13
CA PRO A 786 -26.81 49.44 0.93
C PRO A 786 -27.52 48.13 0.47
N ALA A 787 -28.05 47.28 1.36
CA ALA A 787 -29.36 47.38 2.04
C ALA A 787 -30.57 47.31 1.07
N SER A 788 -31.67 46.59 1.30
CA SER A 788 -32.09 45.70 2.42
C SER A 788 -33.45 45.03 2.08
N CYS A 789 -33.85 43.93 2.75
CA CYS A 789 -35.19 43.76 3.38
C CYS A 789 -35.52 42.35 3.93
N ILE A 790 -35.89 42.29 5.23
CA ILE A 790 -37.09 41.66 5.84
C ILE A 790 -37.32 40.11 5.76
N GLN A 791 -37.67 39.54 6.94
CA GLN A 791 -38.04 38.14 7.30
C GLN A 791 -39.58 37.89 7.15
N PRO A 792 -40.25 36.74 7.53
CA PRO A 792 -39.81 35.53 8.28
C PRO A 792 -40.38 34.12 7.90
N LYS A 793 -39.76 33.04 8.45
CA LYS A 793 -40.35 31.71 8.84
C LYS A 793 -40.97 30.79 7.73
N PRO A 794 -41.32 29.50 8.00
CA PRO A 794 -41.10 28.60 9.16
C PRO A 794 -40.22 27.34 8.83
N PRO A 795 -40.02 26.33 9.72
CA PRO A 795 -38.87 25.40 9.65
C PRO A 795 -39.23 23.88 9.60
N ASN A 796 -38.32 23.04 10.15
CA ASN A 796 -38.39 21.61 10.53
C ASN A 796 -37.77 20.57 9.54
N PRO A 797 -37.35 19.37 10.01
CA PRO A 797 -35.95 18.93 9.79
C PRO A 797 -35.82 17.47 9.30
N ASP A 798 -34.58 16.94 9.21
CA ASP A 798 -34.28 15.65 9.85
C ASP A 798 -32.78 15.34 10.06
N TRP A 799 -32.50 14.48 11.06
CA TRP A 799 -31.27 13.68 11.20
C TRP A 799 -31.48 12.61 12.28
N ARG A 800 -31.32 11.30 11.98
CA ARG A 800 -30.93 10.24 12.96
C ARG A 800 -30.59 8.87 12.34
N TYR A 801 -29.40 8.37 12.70
CA TYR A 801 -29.08 7.00 13.16
C TYR A 801 -29.44 5.73 12.33
N SER A 802 -28.39 5.19 11.69
CA SER A 802 -27.76 3.88 11.96
C SER A 802 -28.46 2.51 11.76
N ALA A 803 -27.65 1.57 11.24
CA ALA A 803 -27.42 0.18 11.69
C ALA A 803 -27.94 -1.02 10.85
N SER A 804 -27.13 -2.10 10.90
CA SER A 804 -27.38 -3.52 10.58
C SER A 804 -27.70 -4.00 9.15
N LEU A 805 -26.84 -4.92 8.67
CA LEU A 805 -27.13 -6.24 8.04
C LEU A 805 -28.56 -6.46 7.50
N ARG A 806 -28.80 -6.99 6.28
CA ARG A 806 -28.18 -8.22 5.71
C ARG A 806 -28.61 -8.44 4.23
N ALA A 807 -27.85 -9.25 3.48
CA ALA A 807 -28.26 -10.09 2.34
C ALA A 807 -29.12 -9.47 1.20
N GLY A 808 -28.50 -9.20 0.05
CA GLY A 808 -29.20 -9.08 -1.23
C GLY A 808 -29.41 -10.44 -1.91
N ILE A 809 -30.61 -10.70 -2.41
CA ILE A 809 -30.90 -11.74 -3.42
C ILE A 809 -31.52 -11.02 -4.62
N GLN A 810 -31.03 -11.31 -5.82
CA GLN A 810 -31.54 -10.72 -7.05
C GLN A 810 -32.86 -11.38 -7.47
N GLY A 811 -33.82 -10.57 -7.91
CA GLY A 811 -35.08 -11.02 -8.49
C GLY A 811 -35.59 -10.00 -9.50
N ALA A 812 -35.17 -10.15 -10.77
CA ALA A 812 -35.56 -9.24 -11.84
C ALA A 812 -36.84 -9.73 -12.54
N VAL A 813 -37.90 -8.91 -12.54
CA VAL A 813 -38.78 -8.66 -13.70
C VAL A 813 -39.33 -7.24 -13.57
N HIS A 814 -39.17 -6.42 -14.61
CA HIS A 814 -39.96 -5.20 -14.80
C HIS A 814 -40.10 -4.92 -16.30
N MET A 815 -41.28 -5.11 -16.89
CA MET A 815 -41.51 -4.85 -18.32
C MET A 815 -43.00 -4.70 -18.66
N GLU A 816 -43.41 -3.50 -19.09
CA GLU A 816 -44.61 -3.11 -19.85
C GLU A 816 -44.60 -1.55 -19.91
N GLU A 817 -44.98 -0.84 -20.98
CA GLU A 817 -45.16 -1.24 -22.40
C GLU A 817 -45.15 0.01 -23.34
N THR A 818 -45.27 -0.24 -24.65
CA THR A 818 -45.57 0.67 -25.79
C THR A 818 -44.40 1.46 -26.45
N GLY A 819 -44.21 1.41 -27.79
CA GLY A 819 -44.75 0.45 -28.77
C GLY A 819 -44.50 0.75 -30.27
N GLY A 820 -44.36 -0.31 -31.09
CA GLY A 820 -44.66 -0.36 -32.55
C GLY A 820 -43.62 0.17 -33.57
N LEU A 821 -43.57 -0.30 -34.85
CA LEU A 821 -44.25 -1.46 -35.48
C LEU A 821 -43.70 -1.85 -36.90
N ARG A 822 -43.04 -3.04 -37.06
CA ARG A 822 -43.05 -3.96 -38.28
C ARG A 822 -42.45 -3.48 -39.65
N VAL A 823 -42.13 -4.30 -40.70
CA VAL A 823 -41.88 -5.76 -40.99
C VAL A 823 -41.17 -5.93 -42.39
N GLY A 824 -40.54 -7.08 -42.69
CA GLY A 824 -39.96 -7.46 -44.02
C GLY A 824 -40.99 -7.94 -45.08
N SER A 825 -40.68 -8.73 -46.14
CA SER A 825 -39.54 -9.60 -46.48
C SER A 825 -39.61 -10.05 -47.98
N GLY A 826 -38.56 -10.67 -48.58
CA GLY A 826 -38.72 -11.44 -49.84
C GLY A 826 -37.43 -11.87 -50.59
N GLY A 827 -37.44 -13.08 -51.19
CA GLY A 827 -36.51 -13.57 -52.24
C GLY A 827 -37.32 -14.03 -53.48
N PRO A 828 -36.95 -15.08 -54.27
CA PRO A 828 -35.78 -15.99 -54.27
C PRO A 828 -34.91 -15.84 -55.58
N GLU A 829 -34.45 -16.76 -56.47
CA GLU A 829 -34.65 -18.19 -56.88
C GLU A 829 -33.45 -18.80 -57.70
N GLN A 830 -33.19 -20.14 -57.55
CA GLN A 830 -32.79 -21.17 -58.57
C GLN A 830 -31.50 -21.04 -59.48
N GLN A 831 -30.81 -22.09 -60.02
CA GLN A 831 -30.70 -23.57 -59.85
C GLN A 831 -29.46 -24.18 -60.62
N TRP A 832 -28.70 -25.14 -60.02
CA TRP A 832 -28.02 -26.39 -60.54
C TRP A 832 -27.23 -26.43 -61.91
N PRO A 833 -26.53 -27.54 -62.32
CA PRO A 833 -26.28 -28.87 -61.68
C PRO A 833 -24.81 -29.42 -61.66
N THR A 834 -24.51 -30.28 -60.66
CA THR A 834 -23.49 -31.39 -60.67
C THR A 834 -21.99 -31.04 -60.88
N VAL A 835 -20.96 -31.87 -60.63
CA VAL A 835 -20.75 -33.21 -59.96
C VAL A 835 -19.44 -33.07 -59.08
N SER A 836 -18.58 -34.03 -58.67
CA SER A 836 -18.26 -35.45 -58.98
C SER A 836 -17.48 -36.16 -57.82
N SER A 837 -16.83 -37.30 -58.09
CA SER A 837 -16.27 -38.26 -57.11
C SER A 837 -14.72 -38.31 -56.98
N ALA A 838 -14.19 -38.35 -55.74
CA ALA A 838 -13.26 -39.38 -55.24
C ALA A 838 -12.83 -39.13 -53.77
N THR A 839 -12.59 -40.22 -53.03
CA THR A 839 -11.91 -40.33 -51.71
C THR A 839 -10.59 -39.54 -51.65
N THR A 840 -10.15 -38.96 -50.54
CA THR A 840 -10.21 -39.38 -49.11
C THR A 840 -10.34 -38.17 -48.14
N GLU A 841 -10.68 -38.25 -46.84
CA GLU A 841 -11.38 -39.23 -45.97
C GLU A 841 -11.89 -38.51 -44.67
N PRO A 842 -12.76 -39.11 -43.83
CA PRO A 842 -13.47 -38.46 -42.71
C PRO A 842 -12.88 -38.82 -41.31
N GLU A 843 -13.38 -38.40 -40.12
CA GLU A 843 -14.72 -37.94 -39.72
C GLU A 843 -14.73 -36.73 -38.76
N ALA A 844 -15.66 -35.82 -39.01
CA ALA A 844 -16.36 -35.02 -38.01
C ALA A 844 -17.87 -35.17 -38.27
N GLY A 845 -18.70 -35.17 -37.23
CA GLY A 845 -20.12 -35.56 -37.37
C GLY A 845 -21.04 -35.01 -36.29
N GLU A 846 -21.39 -33.73 -36.38
CA GLU A 846 -22.51 -33.16 -35.62
C GLU A 846 -23.86 -33.65 -36.17
N VAL A 847 -24.80 -33.99 -35.29
CA VAL A 847 -26.22 -34.19 -35.64
C VAL A 847 -27.12 -33.60 -34.56
N SER A 848 -28.01 -32.69 -34.94
CA SER A 848 -29.07 -32.10 -34.10
C SER A 848 -30.01 -31.23 -34.96
N PRO A 849 -31.22 -30.85 -34.50
CA PRO A 849 -31.90 -31.20 -33.24
C PRO A 849 -33.26 -31.92 -33.50
N PRO A 850 -34.15 -32.13 -32.51
CA PRO A 850 -35.02 -31.03 -32.05
C PRO A 850 -35.24 -30.93 -30.52
N VAL A 851 -34.95 -29.75 -29.97
CA VAL A 851 -35.65 -29.04 -28.87
C VAL A 851 -35.94 -29.79 -27.55
N GLY A 852 -35.29 -29.38 -26.45
CA GLY A 852 -35.82 -29.64 -25.10
C GLY A 852 -34.96 -29.23 -23.90
N ALA A 853 -35.32 -28.10 -23.25
CA ALA A 853 -34.90 -27.64 -21.90
C ALA A 853 -33.39 -27.41 -21.62
N GLY A 854 -33.09 -26.32 -20.89
CA GLY A 854 -31.73 -26.02 -20.39
C GLY A 854 -31.59 -26.28 -18.89
N VAL A 855 -30.36 -26.53 -18.43
CA VAL A 855 -30.01 -26.70 -17.01
C VAL A 855 -28.66 -26.04 -16.73
N ASN A 856 -28.59 -25.18 -15.70
CA ASN A 856 -27.36 -24.58 -15.22
C ASN A 856 -26.98 -25.20 -13.87
N SER A 857 -25.92 -26.03 -13.82
CA SER A 857 -25.30 -26.44 -12.54
C SER A 857 -23.91 -27.04 -12.74
N ASN A 858 -22.87 -26.35 -12.26
CA ASN A 858 -21.50 -26.87 -12.24
C ASN A 858 -21.34 -27.89 -11.08
N SER A 859 -21.17 -29.17 -11.41
CA SER A 859 -20.80 -30.21 -10.44
C SER A 859 -19.30 -30.45 -10.44
N TRP A 860 -18.61 -30.00 -9.39
CA TRP A 860 -17.17 -30.25 -9.20
C TRP A 860 -16.94 -31.69 -8.74
N THR A 861 -16.09 -32.44 -9.46
CA THR A 861 -15.75 -33.83 -9.11
C THR A 861 -14.36 -33.91 -8.50
N PHE A 862 -14.29 -34.09 -7.17
CA PHE A 862 -13.04 -34.36 -6.47
C PHE A 862 -12.66 -35.85 -6.57
N LYS A 863 -11.56 -36.15 -7.27
CA LYS A 863 -10.88 -37.45 -7.18
C LYS A 863 -9.88 -37.42 -6.04
N TYR A 864 -10.04 -38.30 -5.05
CA TYR A 864 -8.96 -38.65 -4.12
C TYR A 864 -8.19 -39.87 -4.63
N GLY A 865 -6.86 -39.80 -4.58
CA GLY A 865 -5.97 -40.93 -4.88
C GLY A 865 -5.77 -41.86 -3.66
N PRO A 866 -5.32 -43.11 -3.87
CA PRO A 866 -5.08 -44.06 -2.78
C PRO A 866 -3.78 -43.73 -2.02
N GLY A 867 -3.82 -43.74 -0.68
CA GLY A 867 -2.73 -43.19 0.16
C GLY A 867 -2.54 -43.83 1.53
N ASN A 868 -2.37 -45.16 1.58
CA ASN A 868 -1.94 -45.95 2.76
C ASN A 868 -2.82 -45.98 4.02
N SER A 869 -2.59 -47.03 4.83
CA SER A 869 -3.30 -47.32 6.07
C SER A 869 -2.32 -47.63 7.21
N LYS A 870 -2.57 -47.08 8.41
CA LYS A 870 -2.21 -47.69 9.71
C LYS A 870 -2.71 -46.89 10.92
N GLN A 871 -3.03 -47.66 11.96
CA GLN A 871 -3.21 -47.31 13.38
C GLN A 871 -4.50 -46.55 13.80
N PRO A 872 -4.92 -46.70 15.07
CA PRO A 872 -6.32 -46.52 15.49
C PRO A 872 -6.57 -45.21 16.25
N GLY A 873 -7.83 -44.78 16.26
CA GLY A 873 -8.29 -43.64 17.08
C GLY A 873 -9.03 -44.04 18.37
N PRO A 874 -9.32 -43.07 19.25
CA PRO A 874 -10.23 -43.24 20.39
C PRO A 874 -11.66 -42.76 20.09
N SER A 875 -12.61 -43.53 20.62
CA SER A 875 -13.98 -43.19 21.09
C SER A 875 -14.61 -41.81 20.84
N GLU A 876 -15.89 -41.89 20.42
CA GLU A 876 -17.02 -40.98 20.74
C GLU A 876 -17.11 -39.60 20.05
N LEU A 877 -18.16 -39.47 19.21
CA LEU A 877 -18.75 -38.22 18.72
C LEU A 877 -20.28 -38.28 18.95
N PRO A 878 -20.96 -37.17 19.26
CA PRO A 878 -22.36 -37.18 19.69
C PRO A 878 -23.37 -37.34 18.54
N ASP A 879 -24.39 -38.17 18.75
CA ASP A 879 -25.45 -38.55 17.78
C ASP A 879 -26.32 -37.41 17.21
N LYS A 880 -26.18 -36.16 17.69
CA LYS A 880 -27.03 -35.03 17.29
C LYS A 880 -26.24 -33.72 17.19
N PHE A 881 -26.25 -33.12 16.01
CA PHE A 881 -25.75 -31.77 15.78
C PHE A 881 -26.93 -30.79 15.70
N ILE A 882 -26.86 -29.67 16.43
CA ILE A 882 -27.89 -28.61 16.41
C ILE A 882 -27.27 -27.37 15.78
N ILE A 883 -27.89 -26.86 14.71
CA ILE A 883 -27.49 -25.60 14.06
C ILE A 883 -28.40 -24.48 14.59
N PRO A 884 -27.86 -23.46 15.30
CA PRO A 884 -28.65 -22.33 15.76
C PRO A 884 -29.36 -21.61 14.60
N GLY A 885 -30.68 -21.43 14.73
CA GLY A 885 -31.50 -20.75 13.72
C GLY A 885 -32.16 -21.64 12.66
N SER A 886 -32.08 -22.98 12.78
CA SER A 886 -32.79 -23.92 11.90
C SER A 886 -33.77 -24.83 12.67
N PRO A 887 -34.99 -25.09 12.17
CA PRO A 887 -35.90 -26.08 12.73
C PRO A 887 -35.64 -27.52 12.24
N ALA A 888 -34.61 -27.74 11.42
CA ALA A 888 -34.33 -29.06 10.84
C ALA A 888 -33.48 -29.94 11.78
N ILE A 889 -34.05 -31.07 12.20
CA ILE A 889 -33.29 -32.16 12.85
C ILE A 889 -32.89 -33.16 11.78
N ILE A 890 -31.58 -33.35 11.59
CA ILE A 890 -31.05 -34.44 10.77
C ILE A 890 -30.77 -35.63 11.70
N SER A 891 -31.25 -36.81 11.33
CA SER A 891 -30.93 -38.08 11.99
C SER A 891 -30.43 -39.08 10.95
N ILE A 892 -29.32 -39.74 11.26
CA ILE A 892 -28.72 -40.76 10.41
C ILE A 892 -29.28 -42.11 10.84
N ARG A 893 -29.92 -42.84 9.91
CA ARG A 893 -30.12 -44.28 10.07
C ARG A 893 -28.97 -45.02 9.41
N GLN A 894 -28.44 -46.01 10.10
CA GLN A 894 -27.63 -47.07 9.50
C GLN A 894 -28.53 -48.29 9.32
N ASP A 895 -28.54 -48.85 8.11
CA ASP A 895 -29.16 -50.14 7.80
C ASP A 895 -28.08 -51.07 7.16
N PRO A 896 -28.13 -52.39 7.38
CA PRO A 896 -26.98 -53.28 7.18
C PRO A 896 -26.79 -53.79 5.74
N PRO A 897 -25.58 -54.26 5.36
CA PRO A 897 -25.26 -54.62 3.98
C PRO A 897 -25.67 -56.05 3.59
N ASN A 898 -26.69 -56.18 2.71
CA ASN A 898 -26.68 -57.12 1.57
C ASN A 898 -28.00 -57.12 0.78
N SER A 899 -27.95 -56.77 -0.51
CA SER A 899 -28.60 -57.49 -1.63
C SER A 899 -28.51 -56.70 -2.94
N GLN A 900 -28.50 -57.39 -4.07
CA GLN A 900 -28.74 -56.82 -5.40
C GLN A 900 -30.14 -57.22 -5.86
N THR A 901 -30.97 -56.28 -6.33
CA THR A 901 -31.56 -56.27 -7.68
C THR A 901 -32.53 -55.10 -7.86
N ASP A 902 -32.27 -54.31 -8.90
CA ASP A 902 -33.19 -53.74 -9.90
C ASP A 902 -34.49 -52.97 -9.50
N LYS A 903 -34.72 -51.89 -10.27
CA LYS A 903 -35.93 -51.06 -10.42
C LYS A 903 -36.33 -50.07 -9.32
N SER A 904 -36.90 -48.98 -9.84
CA SER A 904 -37.40 -47.77 -9.21
C SER A 904 -38.55 -47.97 -8.23
N ASP A 905 -38.59 -47.18 -7.16
CA ASP A 905 -39.83 -46.46 -6.83
C ASP A 905 -39.61 -45.15 -6.05
N PHE A 906 -40.68 -44.38 -5.87
CA PHE A 906 -40.69 -43.01 -5.32
C PHE A 906 -40.52 -42.94 -3.79
N ILE A 907 -39.89 -41.86 -3.31
CA ILE A 907 -40.16 -41.29 -1.97
C ILE A 907 -41.00 -40.02 -2.15
N THR A 908 -42.18 -39.99 -1.53
CA THR A 908 -43.12 -38.86 -1.58
C THR A 908 -43.03 -38.00 -0.33
N PHE A 909 -43.04 -36.67 -0.51
CA PHE A 909 -43.22 -35.72 0.59
C PHE A 909 -44.69 -35.28 0.68
N GLY A 910 -45.42 -35.85 1.64
CA GLY A 910 -46.79 -35.44 1.92
C GLY A 910 -46.86 -34.10 2.67
N LYS A 911 -47.69 -33.17 2.18
CA LYS A 911 -48.26 -32.08 2.98
C LYS A 911 -49.78 -32.08 2.84
N LYS A 912 -50.49 -31.84 3.94
CA LYS A 912 -51.96 -31.80 4.01
C LYS A 912 -52.52 -30.65 3.16
N GLU A 913 -53.64 -30.89 2.49
CA GLU A 913 -54.46 -29.85 1.88
C GLU A 913 -55.20 -29.01 2.93
N GLU A 914 -55.56 -27.76 2.58
CA GLU A 914 -56.95 -27.34 2.73
C GLU A 914 -57.41 -26.37 1.60
N THR A 915 -58.68 -26.48 1.22
CA THR A 915 -59.24 -26.10 -0.11
C THR A 915 -59.58 -24.60 -0.30
N LYS A 916 -59.62 -23.98 -1.52
CA LYS A 916 -60.73 -24.02 -2.52
C LYS A 916 -60.51 -23.18 -3.82
N LYS A 917 -60.89 -23.77 -4.99
CA LYS A 917 -61.55 -23.29 -6.28
C LYS A 917 -61.65 -21.76 -6.61
N LYS A 918 -61.67 -21.28 -7.88
CA LYS A 918 -62.51 -21.66 -9.08
C LYS A 918 -62.04 -21.01 -10.44
N LYS A 919 -62.61 -21.37 -11.62
CA LYS A 919 -62.05 -21.15 -13.02
C LYS A 919 -62.93 -20.37 -14.05
N LYS A 920 -62.33 -19.71 -15.10
CA LYS A 920 -62.96 -19.20 -16.38
C LYS A 920 -61.92 -18.91 -17.52
N LYS A 921 -62.32 -18.63 -18.80
CA LYS A 921 -61.42 -18.32 -19.98
C LYS A 921 -62.17 -17.77 -21.25
N LYS A 922 -61.48 -17.16 -22.26
CA LYS A 922 -61.84 -16.78 -23.70
C LYS A 922 -62.00 -15.25 -24.04
N LYS A 923 -62.01 -14.69 -25.29
CA LYS A 923 -61.52 -14.90 -26.73
C LYS A 923 -62.44 -14.11 -27.72
N GLY A 924 -62.11 -13.42 -28.84
CA GLY A 924 -60.91 -13.08 -29.65
C GLY A 924 -61.12 -13.27 -31.20
N ASN A 925 -60.84 -12.31 -32.12
CA ASN A 925 -60.94 -12.37 -33.64
C ASN A 925 -60.45 -11.02 -34.30
N LYS A 926 -60.40 -10.74 -35.63
CA LYS A 926 -59.93 -11.40 -36.90
C LYS A 926 -60.14 -10.46 -38.16
N ALA A 927 -59.24 -10.49 -39.18
CA ALA A 927 -59.40 -10.08 -40.62
C ALA A 927 -59.32 -8.57 -41.04
N GLN A 928 -59.09 -8.11 -42.30
CA GLN A 928 -58.29 -8.57 -43.51
C GLN A 928 -58.36 -7.53 -44.69
N ASP A 929 -57.37 -7.52 -45.64
CA ASP A 929 -57.50 -7.43 -47.15
C ASP A 929 -56.94 -6.23 -48.04
N LYS A 930 -56.04 -6.59 -49.01
CA LYS A 930 -55.80 -6.13 -50.43
C LYS A 930 -55.18 -4.77 -50.95
N LYS A 931 -54.13 -4.92 -51.80
CA LYS A 931 -53.81 -4.31 -53.17
C LYS A 931 -53.46 -2.79 -53.32
N GLU A 932 -52.77 -2.26 -54.37
CA GLU A 932 -52.11 -2.73 -55.63
C GLU A 932 -51.06 -1.70 -56.21
N LYS A 933 -50.14 -2.13 -57.13
CA LYS A 933 -49.40 -1.32 -58.19
C LYS A 933 -48.37 -0.21 -57.76
N ILE A 934 -47.45 0.34 -58.60
CA ILE A 934 -46.54 -0.13 -59.71
C ILE A 934 -45.49 0.99 -60.05
N ASN A 935 -44.32 0.64 -60.66
CA ASN A 935 -43.37 1.47 -61.46
C ASN A 935 -42.35 2.51 -60.87
N SER A 936 -41.05 2.20 -61.06
CA SER A 936 -39.98 2.90 -61.84
C SER A 936 -39.31 4.25 -61.47
N THR A 937 -37.97 4.25 -61.65
CA THR A 937 -37.03 5.29 -62.17
C THR A 937 -36.54 6.50 -61.34
N ALA A 938 -35.21 6.49 -61.11
CA ALA A 938 -34.19 7.51 -61.43
C ALA A 938 -33.98 8.79 -60.56
N ASP A 939 -32.73 8.90 -60.10
CA ASP A 939 -31.78 10.03 -60.09
C ASP A 939 -32.02 11.37 -59.33
N ASN A 940 -30.91 11.76 -58.66
CA ASN A 940 -30.37 13.09 -58.33
C ASN A 940 -30.87 13.93 -57.11
N ASN A 941 -29.87 14.21 -56.27
CA ASN A 941 -29.55 15.43 -55.50
C ASN A 941 -30.45 15.99 -54.39
N ASP A 942 -29.80 16.12 -53.23
CA ASP A 942 -29.72 17.31 -52.35
C ASP A 942 -31.01 17.98 -51.85
N GLN A 943 -31.45 17.54 -50.66
CA GLN A 943 -31.47 18.42 -49.46
C GLN A 943 -31.43 17.63 -48.15
#